data_AF-A0A8H5K0P7-F1
#
_entry.id   AF-A0A8H5K0P7-F1
#
_cell.length_a   1.000
_cell.length_b   1.000
_cell.length_c   1.000
_cell.angle_alpha   90.00
_cell.angle_beta   90.00
_cell.angle_gamma   90.00
#
_symmetry.space_group_name_H-M   'P 1'
#
loop_
_entity.id
_entity.type
_entity.pdbx_description
1 polymer ?
#
loop_
_entity_poly.entity_id
_entity_poly.type
_entity_poly.pdbx_seq_one_letter_code
_entity_poly.pdbx_strand_id
1 'polypeptide(L)'
;MGIYPGGKSTRIDSPRHLTIRHSRRIVAANRPESRLSATQSVTVLADGKVVEDEIDPLPPGEQKLNSFWAPGIEAGPKHIISVKQNIKAKGDELNLVAEQPFYVDAPQFSLPDGSVHSTYPPAGYSDDHRILPHIVLTDPHLPWERLGSPKGGSNKALKAQMKRVALGAERASSIPRNRVPWLVILAFAQDELRLPPEDLDGSSSLFSNTSDGVLKPVKQSSTMTVNMSIDDLWKLKADVTTPVTSSLGPASMKDSRGDFIFVQPELFTSLFSTFDDKGNRAKGSGPDTSQYKYLSHVRKINGSGMALAGVEDTAVFSIVVGNRSGPLDNVIPTTMCAHLVSIEGVEAMSYPSQNHRYVALCSLYSWNYTVLPPNTLNVPDAFDNLGRTLSVLRAPDEIIAPLKASNDKSQQLVGRRLSDGYTLVKYRVQTGEATVALYRGPFTPTYVPTLEHLTKCSTSGVDLQILDKNLGIMDVTYSVAWQVGRTMALGDQAFVAALGRVRTAVHAAAAKQVKINAVKDVKDTAFRTRDDLLQDLASMVKGLADIHLQKRGSEPQEPGDAPDRRHPGSPRFRHGGAKKRWHHKKLQRRDRPTLSFESPLFEDKYPAAALHSVRKLAASRSGDPYDETNDPQSSDWMTVLSWLIDRMFLAGVPAHYLIPDASYLPEENLRFFHIDKNWVDALIDGALSLGNHFGTDEDRVAIKKALNDYIGRTPDGMDHRVQIPAYGFYLRSDLVTMFPDLRVEVLPDDSALRAAGQDPPAGAPLLRHEIVADGVMMAFMDRVPGSAQFSSLVFTQPAHQQRFAVARGLSTEEIKVDIRRQYTVDQATRETDKDRHKALKEVKYTPTTEKNIFIWNSVPSQNLGDLRILRLPAFADLQLEVLQDMMGKQGENGPAYFTDNASTSALFAMQLNDPIYNLTINMADRAMAVQAIANLAPPDMRDGSPELRTINMMEAVRVKKLSAFGTEVSAAPVENVPHDEDEYNDTGREDSFMRAEDYVSPLDAVSNYLSPHVRAMPLHRGSSVSVPDITPTITHGSEVEPRPFKDKPSGSEPASAPRFLMRISSNQAGIGNKSQIVLDRWNLPQDLIFSIVLKQSEINQYLLMEVTIDITLGSPNDATYALISNYTGPGAHMLTNLRFNVIPTTFYDQNQNRYYLRIRLLPRAEKGWVMAPAVPELSFLLGLASINPPGVGTKTAIVRSRARYCRNPALDLVDPNVMIVQNPDLSVEVVRH
;
A
#
# COMPACT_ATOMS: atom_id res chain seq x y z
N MET A 1 -16.16 31.32 -3.27
CA MET A 1 -16.51 29.90 -3.53
C MET A 1 -15.30 29.07 -3.11
N GLY A 2 -15.28 28.60 -1.86
CA GLY A 2 -14.24 27.70 -1.37
C GLY A 2 -14.56 26.28 -1.84
N ILE A 3 -13.64 25.68 -2.59
CA ILE A 3 -13.77 24.31 -3.06
C ILE A 3 -13.48 23.40 -1.86
N TYR A 4 -14.51 22.66 -1.46
CA TYR A 4 -14.45 21.51 -0.57
C TYR A 4 -13.30 20.56 -0.96
N PRO A 5 -12.38 20.19 -0.04
CA PRO A 5 -11.74 18.89 -0.10
C PRO A 5 -12.70 17.88 0.53
N GLY A 6 -13.87 17.68 -0.08
CA GLY A 6 -14.81 16.59 0.26
C GLY A 6 -14.31 15.22 -0.22
N GLY A 7 -12.99 15.04 -0.31
CA GLY A 7 -12.38 13.77 -0.62
C GLY A 7 -12.03 13.07 0.67
N LYS A 8 -12.45 11.80 0.82
CA LYS A 8 -11.67 10.82 1.59
C LYS A 8 -10.21 11.14 1.32
N SER A 9 -9.45 11.55 2.34
CA SER A 9 -8.02 11.78 2.21
C SER A 9 -7.49 10.60 1.41
N THR A 10 -7.04 10.84 0.18
CA THR A 10 -6.26 9.86 -0.56
C THR A 10 -4.94 9.85 0.19
N ARG A 11 -4.95 9.20 1.36
CA ARG A 11 -3.77 8.74 2.05
C ARG A 11 -2.93 8.15 0.94
N ILE A 12 -1.71 8.67 0.82
CA ILE A 12 -0.71 7.96 0.06
C ILE A 12 -0.54 6.67 0.86
N ASP A 13 -1.30 5.62 0.53
CA ASP A 13 -1.27 4.29 1.13
C ASP A 13 0.04 3.58 0.75
N SER A 14 1.14 4.33 0.72
CA SER A 14 2.48 3.79 0.64
C SER A 14 3.10 3.87 2.04
N PRO A 15 3.63 2.76 2.56
CA PRO A 15 4.38 2.73 3.83
C PRO A 15 5.59 3.67 3.82
N ARG A 16 6.01 4.17 2.64
CA ARG A 16 7.16 5.04 2.38
C ARG A 16 6.78 6.50 2.14
N HIS A 17 5.53 6.87 2.41
CA HIS A 17 5.04 8.22 2.15
C HIS A 17 5.88 9.32 2.82
N LEU A 18 6.46 9.09 4.01
CA LEU A 18 7.31 10.08 4.70
C LEU A 18 8.61 10.34 3.94
N THR A 19 9.32 9.28 3.54
CA THR A 19 10.58 9.40 2.79
C THR A 19 10.35 10.00 1.41
N ILE A 20 9.32 9.53 0.68
CA ILE A 20 8.98 10.05 -0.65
C ILE A 20 8.56 11.52 -0.57
N ARG A 21 7.77 11.92 0.44
CA ARG A 21 7.39 13.33 0.64
C ARG A 21 8.61 14.20 0.93
N HIS A 22 9.53 13.74 1.79
CA HIS A 22 10.77 14.45 2.10
C HIS A 22 11.62 14.66 0.84
N SER A 23 11.88 13.58 0.10
CA SER A 23 12.60 13.59 -1.17
C SER A 23 11.96 14.53 -2.20
N ARG A 24 10.64 14.48 -2.38
CA ARG A 24 9.92 15.37 -3.30
C ARG A 24 9.99 16.83 -2.87
N ARG A 25 9.92 17.13 -1.57
CA ARG A 25 10.04 18.49 -1.04
C ARG A 25 11.42 19.08 -1.31
N ILE A 26 12.50 18.31 -1.10
CA ILE A 26 13.87 18.75 -1.40
C ILE A 26 14.03 19.01 -2.90
N VAL A 27 13.58 18.07 -3.75
CA VAL A 27 13.64 18.21 -5.21
C VAL A 27 12.83 19.43 -5.68
N ALA A 28 11.65 19.68 -5.09
CA ALA A 28 10.82 20.84 -5.42
C ALA A 28 11.44 22.17 -4.97
N ALA A 29 12.11 22.21 -3.81
CA ALA A 29 12.83 23.37 -3.31
C ALA A 29 14.04 23.73 -4.20
N ASN A 30 14.68 22.71 -4.79
CA ASN A 30 15.82 22.87 -5.70
C ASN A 30 15.41 23.19 -7.15
N ARG A 31 14.13 23.08 -7.52
CA ARG A 31 13.62 23.46 -8.85
C ARG A 31 13.32 24.97 -8.91
N PRO A 32 14.00 25.75 -9.77
CA PRO A 32 13.85 27.21 -9.83
C PRO A 32 12.46 27.69 -10.25
N GLU A 33 11.67 26.86 -10.94
CA GLU A 33 10.33 27.22 -11.46
C GLU A 33 9.22 27.23 -10.37
N SER A 34 9.40 26.55 -9.22
CA SER A 34 8.36 26.45 -8.19
C SER A 34 8.18 27.74 -7.36
N ARG A 35 9.23 28.57 -7.24
CA ARG A 35 9.21 29.86 -6.53
C ARG A 35 8.34 30.92 -7.20
N LEU A 36 8.10 30.80 -8.51
CA LEU A 36 7.36 31.80 -9.29
C LEU A 36 5.83 31.59 -9.23
N SER A 37 5.38 30.37 -8.97
CA SER A 37 3.95 30.01 -9.01
C SER A 37 3.20 30.25 -7.70
N ALA A 38 3.91 30.39 -6.58
CA ALA A 38 3.31 30.54 -5.25
C ALA A 38 2.89 31.99 -4.90
N THR A 39 3.17 32.98 -5.76
CA THR A 39 3.01 34.42 -5.45
C THR A 39 1.86 35.12 -6.20
N GLN A 40 0.99 34.40 -6.91
CA GLN A 40 -0.05 35.03 -7.74
C GLN A 40 -1.47 34.53 -7.45
N SER A 41 -2.13 35.16 -6.48
CA SER A 41 -3.60 35.27 -6.46
C SER A 41 -3.98 36.74 -6.18
N VAL A 42 -4.14 37.54 -7.24
CA VAL A 42 -4.50 38.96 -7.17
C VAL A 42 -5.94 39.14 -7.65
N THR A 43 -6.82 39.67 -6.80
CA THR A 43 -8.14 40.19 -7.21
C THR A 43 -8.06 41.69 -7.44
N VAL A 44 -8.37 42.13 -8.66
CA VAL A 44 -8.40 43.55 -9.07
C VAL A 44 -9.82 44.09 -8.91
N LEU A 45 -9.99 45.16 -8.13
CA LEU A 45 -11.26 45.92 -8.07
C LEU A 45 -11.36 46.91 -9.24
N ALA A 46 -12.60 47.27 -9.60
CA ALA A 46 -12.94 48.08 -10.78
C ALA A 46 -12.27 49.48 -10.84
N ASP A 47 -11.75 50.00 -9.73
CA ASP A 47 -11.06 51.30 -9.65
C ASP A 47 -9.53 51.22 -9.83
N GLY A 48 -8.99 50.06 -10.21
CA GLY A 48 -7.57 49.89 -10.51
C GLY A 48 -6.63 49.97 -9.30
N LYS A 49 -7.16 50.09 -8.08
CA LYS A 49 -6.38 49.92 -6.84
C LYS A 49 -6.26 48.44 -6.51
N VAL A 50 -5.02 47.97 -6.52
CA VAL A 50 -4.63 46.70 -5.90
C VAL A 50 -4.80 46.87 -4.40
N VAL A 51 -5.80 46.22 -3.83
CA VAL A 51 -5.84 45.96 -2.39
C VAL A 51 -5.18 44.61 -2.24
N GLU A 52 -3.95 44.60 -1.75
CA GLU A 52 -3.33 43.38 -1.24
C GLU A 52 -4.18 42.97 -0.03
N ASP A 53 -5.06 41.98 -0.19
CA ASP A 53 -5.44 41.18 0.97
C ASP A 53 -4.15 40.47 1.36
N GLU A 54 -3.45 41.01 2.37
CA GLU A 54 -2.28 40.41 3.03
C GLU A 54 -2.68 39.05 3.62
N ILE A 55 -2.83 38.04 2.77
CA ILE A 55 -2.62 36.66 3.18
C ILE A 55 -1.11 36.45 3.11
N ASP A 56 -0.39 37.14 3.99
CA ASP A 56 1.03 36.90 4.19
C ASP A 56 1.19 35.40 4.55
N PRO A 57 1.94 34.60 3.77
CA PRO A 57 2.06 33.18 4.03
C PRO A 57 2.85 33.01 5.34
N LEU A 58 2.15 32.55 6.38
CA LEU A 58 2.79 32.25 7.67
C LEU A 58 3.88 31.18 7.44
N PRO A 59 5.05 31.25 8.10
CA PRO A 59 6.01 30.16 8.10
C PRO A 59 5.39 28.82 8.58
N PRO A 60 5.89 27.66 8.11
CA PRO A 60 5.43 26.35 8.59
C PRO A 60 5.53 26.21 10.12
N GLY A 61 4.45 25.79 10.77
CA GLY A 61 4.38 25.64 12.23
C GLY A 61 3.99 26.91 12.99
N GLU A 62 3.85 28.05 12.32
CA GLU A 62 3.33 29.27 12.93
C GLU A 62 1.80 29.37 12.82
N GLN A 63 1.22 30.10 13.78
CA GLN A 63 -0.19 30.42 13.79
C GLN A 63 -0.40 31.88 14.17
N LYS A 64 -1.45 32.50 13.61
CA LYS A 64 -1.90 33.84 13.96
C LYS A 64 -3.30 33.77 14.55
N LEU A 65 -3.48 34.40 15.71
CA LEU A 65 -4.77 34.50 16.40
C LEU A 65 -5.32 35.92 16.25
N ASN A 66 -6.55 36.06 15.76
CA ASN A 66 -7.26 37.33 15.71
C ASN A 66 -8.43 37.29 16.71
N SER A 67 -8.66 38.39 17.43
CA SER A 67 -9.73 38.44 18.44
C SER A 67 -11.14 38.34 17.83
N PHE A 68 -11.33 38.92 16.65
CA PHE A 68 -12.56 38.79 15.87
C PHE A 68 -12.29 39.03 14.39
N TRP A 69 -13.17 38.53 13.53
CA TRP A 69 -13.16 38.82 12.09
C TRP A 69 -14.58 39.13 11.62
N ALA A 70 -14.98 40.39 11.82
CA ALA A 70 -16.33 40.83 11.49
C ALA A 70 -16.48 41.11 9.98
N PRO A 71 -17.57 40.67 9.33
CA PRO A 71 -17.83 41.00 7.94
C PRO A 71 -18.15 42.49 7.77
N GLY A 72 -17.95 43.00 6.56
CA GLY A 72 -18.14 44.41 6.25
C GLY A 72 -19.59 44.90 6.28
N ILE A 73 -20.56 44.00 6.09
CA ILE A 73 -22.00 44.26 6.15
C ILE A 73 -22.62 43.17 7.06
N GLU A 74 -23.47 43.58 7.98
CA GLU A 74 -24.14 42.69 8.94
C GLU A 74 -25.34 41.99 8.31
N ALA A 75 -25.56 40.74 8.68
CA ALA A 75 -26.79 40.02 8.36
C ALA A 75 -27.93 40.38 9.32
N GLY A 76 -29.18 40.34 8.84
CA GLY A 76 -30.37 40.60 9.65
C GLY A 76 -31.15 41.85 9.26
N PRO A 77 -30.78 43.06 9.73
CA PRO A 77 -31.61 44.25 9.56
C PRO A 77 -31.74 44.66 8.09
N LYS A 78 -32.90 45.22 7.73
CA LYS A 78 -33.18 45.76 6.41
C LYS A 78 -32.17 46.87 6.08
N HIS A 79 -31.28 46.61 5.12
CA HIS A 79 -30.34 47.63 4.62
C HIS A 79 -31.03 48.46 3.55
N ILE A 80 -30.75 49.77 3.52
CA ILE A 80 -31.31 50.69 2.53
C ILE A 80 -30.16 51.35 1.79
N ILE A 81 -30.10 51.14 0.48
CA ILE A 81 -29.23 51.90 -0.43
C ILE A 81 -29.96 53.19 -0.78
N SER A 82 -29.44 54.33 -0.35
CA SER A 82 -29.98 55.64 -0.75
C SER A 82 -29.04 56.32 -1.76
N VAL A 83 -29.58 56.67 -2.92
CA VAL A 83 -28.88 57.42 -3.97
C VAL A 83 -29.43 58.84 -3.96
N LYS A 84 -28.56 59.83 -3.82
CA LYS A 84 -28.90 61.25 -3.94
C LYS A 84 -28.19 61.83 -5.16
N GLN A 85 -28.95 62.37 -6.10
CA GLN A 85 -28.42 63.05 -7.28
C GLN A 85 -28.89 64.51 -7.26
N ASN A 86 -27.95 65.45 -7.19
CA ASN A 86 -28.22 66.88 -7.36
C ASN A 86 -27.94 67.25 -8.82
N ILE A 87 -28.97 67.70 -9.54
CA ILE A 87 -28.89 68.18 -10.92
C ILE A 87 -29.04 69.70 -10.88
N LYS A 88 -28.02 70.43 -11.33
CA LYS A 88 -28.07 71.90 -11.47
C LYS A 88 -28.17 72.29 -12.93
N ALA A 89 -29.21 73.02 -13.30
CA ALA A 89 -29.37 73.57 -14.65
C ALA A 89 -30.02 74.97 -14.59
N LYS A 90 -29.41 75.95 -15.26
CA LYS A 90 -29.91 77.34 -15.40
C LYS A 90 -30.28 78.06 -14.09
N GLY A 91 -29.64 77.71 -12.96
CA GLY A 91 -29.90 78.34 -11.66
C GLY A 91 -30.90 77.59 -10.78
N ASP A 92 -31.56 76.56 -11.30
CA ASP A 92 -32.43 75.67 -10.53
C ASP A 92 -31.66 74.42 -10.09
N GLU A 93 -31.85 74.02 -8.82
CA GLU A 93 -31.31 72.78 -8.25
C GLU A 93 -32.45 71.75 -8.07
N LEU A 94 -32.29 70.57 -8.67
CA LEU A 94 -33.18 69.43 -8.47
C LEU A 94 -32.44 68.33 -7.71
N ASN A 95 -32.93 67.99 -6.52
CA ASN A 95 -32.41 66.89 -5.71
C ASN A 95 -33.30 65.65 -5.87
N LEU A 96 -32.81 64.63 -6.56
CA LEU A 96 -33.45 63.32 -6.68
C LEU A 96 -32.93 62.39 -5.58
N VAL A 97 -33.83 61.74 -4.85
CA VAL A 97 -33.49 60.73 -3.85
C VAL A 97 -34.20 59.43 -4.21
N ALA A 98 -33.46 58.33 -4.35
CA ALA A 98 -33.99 56.99 -4.56
C ALA A 98 -33.50 56.06 -3.45
N GLU A 99 -34.38 55.20 -2.93
CA GLU A 99 -34.06 54.23 -1.89
C GLU A 99 -34.41 52.81 -2.34
N GLN A 100 -33.46 51.87 -2.23
CA GLN A 100 -33.68 50.46 -2.50
C GLN A 100 -33.33 49.63 -1.25
N PRO A 101 -34.31 48.92 -0.66
CA PRO A 101 -34.04 48.04 0.46
C PRO A 101 -33.53 46.67 0.00
N PHE A 102 -32.63 46.06 0.76
CA PHE A 102 -32.19 44.68 0.59
C PHE A 102 -31.87 44.03 1.94
N TYR A 103 -31.82 42.69 1.96
CA TYR A 103 -31.44 41.90 3.12
C TYR A 103 -30.14 41.15 2.80
N VAL A 104 -29.28 41.00 3.80
CA VAL A 104 -28.10 40.13 3.72
C VAL A 104 -28.49 38.82 4.38
N ASP A 105 -28.42 37.75 3.58
CA ASP A 105 -28.73 36.40 4.02
C ASP A 105 -27.56 35.79 4.79
N ALA A 106 -27.85 35.14 5.92
CA ALA A 106 -26.90 34.42 6.74
C ALA A 106 -27.62 33.41 7.64
N PRO A 107 -26.95 32.33 8.09
CA PRO A 107 -27.53 31.36 9.00
C PRO A 107 -28.13 32.03 10.25
N GLN A 108 -29.31 31.55 10.69
CA GLN A 108 -30.00 32.13 11.85
C GLN A 108 -30.62 31.08 12.79
N PHE A 109 -31.20 29.99 12.27
CA PHE A 109 -31.88 28.95 13.07
C PHE A 109 -31.36 27.53 12.82
N SER A 110 -30.55 27.36 11.78
CA SER A 110 -29.82 26.14 11.46
C SER A 110 -28.52 26.51 10.74
N LEU A 111 -27.51 25.66 10.85
CA LEU A 111 -26.26 25.80 10.10
C LEU A 111 -26.31 24.98 8.80
N PRO A 112 -25.73 25.49 7.70
CA PRO A 112 -25.48 24.69 6.49
C PRO A 112 -24.57 23.49 6.75
N ASP A 113 -24.73 22.45 5.94
CA ASP A 113 -23.83 21.30 5.95
C ASP A 113 -22.38 21.75 5.67
N GLY A 114 -21.43 21.28 6.48
CA GLY A 114 -20.01 21.64 6.38
C GLY A 114 -19.59 22.96 7.03
N SER A 115 -20.48 23.70 7.69
CA SER A 115 -20.11 24.86 8.50
C SER A 115 -19.28 24.50 9.75
N VAL A 116 -19.45 23.27 10.25
CA VAL A 116 -18.68 22.74 11.38
C VAL A 116 -17.51 21.92 10.86
N HIS A 117 -16.29 22.33 11.21
CA HIS A 117 -15.06 21.59 10.91
C HIS A 117 -14.83 20.46 11.92
N SER A 118 -14.94 20.78 13.22
CA SER A 118 -14.76 19.80 14.31
C SER A 118 -15.38 20.30 15.62
N THR A 119 -15.80 19.37 16.47
CA THR A 119 -16.23 19.65 17.86
C THR A 119 -15.30 18.97 18.84
N TYR A 120 -15.22 19.54 20.05
CA TYR A 120 -14.44 18.98 21.13
C TYR A 120 -15.17 19.16 22.47
N PRO A 121 -15.19 18.13 23.36
CA PRO A 121 -14.84 16.75 23.06
C PRO A 121 -15.67 16.20 21.88
N PRO A 122 -15.13 15.28 21.06
CA PRO A 122 -15.87 14.73 19.94
C PRO A 122 -17.11 13.95 20.41
N ALA A 123 -18.12 13.84 19.55
CA ALA A 123 -19.38 13.18 19.91
C ALA A 123 -19.15 11.72 20.36
N GLY A 124 -19.62 11.37 21.57
CA GLY A 124 -19.51 10.04 22.15
C GLY A 124 -18.18 9.73 22.87
N TYR A 125 -17.19 10.63 22.83
CA TYR A 125 -15.93 10.47 23.54
C TYR A 125 -16.03 10.93 24.99
N SER A 126 -15.11 10.46 25.82
CA SER A 126 -14.97 10.89 27.22
C SER A 126 -13.77 11.80 27.42
N ASP A 127 -13.89 12.78 28.32
CA ASP A 127 -12.78 13.66 28.71
C ASP A 127 -12.87 14.09 30.18
N ASP A 128 -11.85 14.78 30.65
CA ASP A 128 -11.73 15.34 32.01
C ASP A 128 -12.77 16.46 32.25
N HIS A 129 -13.29 16.56 33.49
CA HIS A 129 -14.24 17.59 33.92
C HIS A 129 -13.69 19.02 33.78
N ARG A 130 -12.36 19.22 33.74
CA ARG A 130 -11.71 20.53 33.54
C ARG A 130 -11.88 21.12 32.13
N ILE A 131 -12.20 20.28 31.15
CA ILE A 131 -12.23 20.65 29.74
C ILE A 131 -13.49 21.44 29.40
N LEU A 132 -13.31 22.53 28.65
CA LEU A 132 -14.37 23.37 28.10
C LEU A 132 -14.74 22.89 26.69
N PRO A 133 -16.02 22.61 26.43
CA PRO A 133 -16.45 22.20 25.10
C PRO A 133 -16.28 23.36 24.11
N HIS A 134 -15.81 23.07 22.90
CA HIS A 134 -15.58 24.08 21.87
C HIS A 134 -15.89 23.54 20.46
N ILE A 135 -16.13 24.46 19.53
CA ILE A 135 -16.41 24.16 18.12
C ILE A 135 -15.47 24.95 17.23
N VAL A 136 -15.02 24.30 16.15
CA VAL A 136 -14.23 24.91 15.08
C VAL A 136 -15.13 25.02 13.86
N LEU A 137 -15.30 26.23 13.35
CA LEU A 137 -16.15 26.55 12.22
C LEU A 137 -15.28 26.84 11.00
N THR A 138 -15.73 26.35 9.83
CA THR A 138 -15.02 26.54 8.55
C THR A 138 -15.08 27.98 8.06
N ASP A 139 -16.17 28.69 8.35
CA ASP A 139 -16.29 30.11 8.06
C ASP A 139 -15.71 30.96 9.20
N PRO A 140 -14.66 31.77 8.96
CA PRO A 140 -14.07 32.63 9.96
C PRO A 140 -14.95 33.82 10.40
N HIS A 141 -15.95 34.19 9.61
CA HIS A 141 -16.83 35.34 9.89
C HIS A 141 -18.10 34.95 10.65
N LEU A 142 -18.53 33.69 10.55
CA LEU A 142 -19.80 33.18 11.07
C LEU A 142 -20.15 33.69 12.49
N PRO A 143 -19.26 33.66 13.51
CA PRO A 143 -19.61 34.16 14.84
C PRO A 143 -19.97 35.65 14.94
N TRP A 144 -19.60 36.47 13.95
CA TRP A 144 -19.82 37.92 13.92
C TRP A 144 -20.64 38.41 12.72
N GLU A 145 -21.25 37.51 11.95
CA GLU A 145 -22.18 37.86 10.85
C GLU A 145 -23.41 38.61 11.35
N ARG A 146 -23.88 38.25 12.55
CA ARG A 146 -25.01 38.88 13.25
C ARG A 146 -24.55 39.55 14.54
N LEU A 147 -25.40 40.43 15.05
CA LEU A 147 -25.15 41.19 16.27
C LEU A 147 -25.47 40.38 17.53
N GLY A 148 -24.45 39.97 18.28
CA GLY A 148 -24.62 39.32 19.59
C GLY A 148 -25.00 40.30 20.72
N SER A 149 -24.43 41.51 20.71
CA SER A 149 -24.75 42.57 21.68
C SER A 149 -25.02 43.90 20.97
N PRO A 150 -26.27 44.40 20.98
CA PRO A 150 -26.61 45.73 20.46
C PRO A 150 -25.85 46.86 21.17
N LYS A 151 -25.50 46.70 22.45
CA LYS A 151 -24.72 47.67 23.24
C LYS A 151 -23.31 47.90 22.68
N GLY A 152 -22.77 46.93 21.93
CA GLY A 152 -21.45 47.00 21.32
C GLY A 152 -21.35 47.91 20.08
N GLY A 153 -22.45 48.49 19.58
CA GLY A 153 -22.48 49.23 18.30
C GLY A 153 -22.50 48.30 17.08
N SER A 154 -22.58 48.81 15.85
CA SER A 154 -22.59 48.01 14.60
C SER A 154 -21.19 47.85 13.96
N ASN A 155 -20.98 46.79 13.19
CA ASN A 155 -19.80 46.49 12.38
C ASN A 155 -19.53 47.62 11.37
N LYS A 156 -20.58 48.29 10.88
CA LYS A 156 -20.46 49.50 10.05
C LYS A 156 -19.82 50.66 10.81
N ALA A 157 -20.25 50.90 12.06
CA ALA A 157 -19.67 51.94 12.91
C ALA A 157 -18.20 51.61 13.25
N LEU A 158 -17.90 50.34 13.54
CA LEU A 158 -16.55 49.86 13.77
C LEU A 158 -15.65 50.08 12.55
N LYS A 159 -16.08 49.71 11.35
CA LYS A 159 -15.31 49.91 10.12
C LYS A 159 -15.06 51.39 9.83
N ALA A 160 -16.03 52.25 10.10
CA ALA A 160 -15.86 53.70 10.00
C ALA A 160 -14.83 54.22 11.02
N GLN A 161 -14.84 53.71 12.25
CA GLN A 161 -13.86 54.04 13.27
C GLN A 161 -12.45 53.58 12.90
N MET A 162 -12.30 52.33 12.44
CA MET A 162 -11.02 51.79 11.96
C MET A 162 -10.46 52.60 10.79
N LYS A 163 -11.32 53.02 9.84
CA LYS A 163 -10.92 53.88 8.73
C LYS A 163 -10.45 55.27 9.20
N ARG A 164 -11.12 55.86 10.21
CA ARG A 164 -10.69 57.14 10.81
C ARG A 164 -9.34 57.02 11.51
N VAL A 165 -9.09 55.91 12.22
CA VAL A 165 -7.78 55.65 12.83
C VAL A 165 -6.69 55.42 11.78
N ALA A 166 -6.98 54.65 10.71
CA ALA A 166 -6.04 54.44 9.60
C ALA A 166 -5.68 55.75 8.89
N LEU A 167 -6.61 56.72 8.86
CA LEU A 167 -6.40 58.08 8.35
C LEU A 167 -5.77 59.04 9.38
N GLY A 168 -5.36 58.55 10.56
CA GLY A 168 -4.72 59.33 11.62
C GLY A 168 -5.64 60.28 12.39
N ALA A 169 -6.96 60.21 12.19
CA ALA A 169 -7.94 61.12 12.78
C ALA A 169 -8.36 60.74 14.22
N GLU A 170 -8.12 59.51 14.65
CA GLU A 170 -8.40 59.01 16.01
C GLU A 170 -7.24 58.14 16.53
N ARG A 171 -7.05 58.08 17.85
CA ARG A 171 -6.02 57.23 18.47
C ARG A 171 -6.41 55.75 18.35
N ALA A 172 -5.44 54.88 18.05
CA ALA A 172 -5.63 53.43 17.96
C ALA A 172 -6.23 52.80 19.23
N SER A 173 -5.99 53.39 20.41
CA SER A 173 -6.56 52.96 21.70
C SER A 173 -8.09 53.10 21.80
N SER A 174 -8.74 53.78 20.85
CA SER A 174 -10.20 53.96 20.81
C SER A 174 -10.94 52.82 20.11
N ILE A 175 -10.24 51.94 19.39
CA ILE A 175 -10.87 50.86 18.61
C ILE A 175 -11.27 49.70 19.54
N PRO A 176 -12.53 49.21 19.46
CA PRO A 176 -12.94 47.98 20.13
C PRO A 176 -12.08 46.79 19.67
N ARG A 177 -11.34 46.17 20.61
CA ARG A 177 -10.50 44.99 20.33
C ARG A 177 -11.20 43.65 20.51
N ASN A 178 -12.40 43.66 21.10
CA ASN A 178 -13.25 42.49 21.26
C ASN A 178 -14.65 42.76 20.72
N ARG A 179 -15.32 41.69 20.29
CA ARG A 179 -16.67 41.74 19.76
C ARG A 179 -17.46 40.54 20.27
N VAL A 180 -18.68 40.77 20.76
CA VAL A 180 -19.56 39.70 21.23
C VAL A 180 -20.03 38.89 20.02
N PRO A 181 -19.76 37.58 19.95
CA PRO A 181 -20.32 36.74 18.91
C PRO A 181 -21.83 36.57 19.11
N TRP A 182 -22.60 36.34 18.05
CA TRP A 182 -24.02 35.99 18.19
C TRP A 182 -24.24 34.51 18.56
N LEU A 183 -23.15 33.75 18.65
CA LEU A 183 -23.08 32.32 18.91
C LEU A 183 -22.29 32.04 20.19
N VAL A 184 -22.82 31.20 21.07
CA VAL A 184 -22.12 30.76 22.30
C VAL A 184 -22.30 29.27 22.50
N ILE A 185 -21.33 28.62 23.14
CA ILE A 185 -21.48 27.21 23.55
C ILE A 185 -21.89 27.15 25.00
N LEU A 186 -22.97 26.43 25.27
CA LEU A 186 -23.45 26.12 26.60
C LEU A 186 -23.49 24.60 26.78
N ALA A 187 -22.90 24.12 27.86
CA ALA A 187 -22.90 22.71 28.24
C ALA A 187 -23.96 22.46 29.31
N PHE A 188 -24.73 21.39 29.17
CA PHE A 188 -25.77 20.99 30.10
C PHE A 188 -25.64 19.52 30.46
N ALA A 189 -25.96 19.17 31.70
CA ALA A 189 -26.21 17.78 32.02
C ALA A 189 -27.61 17.39 31.47
N GLN A 190 -27.79 16.13 31.09
CA GLN A 190 -29.03 15.70 30.43
C GLN A 190 -30.30 15.95 31.27
N ASP A 191 -30.19 15.88 32.59
CA ASP A 191 -31.24 16.16 33.56
C ASP A 191 -31.66 17.64 33.59
N GLU A 192 -30.76 18.58 33.27
CA GLU A 192 -31.05 20.02 33.23
C GLU A 192 -31.98 20.42 32.07
N LEU A 193 -31.96 19.66 30.97
CA LEU A 193 -32.76 19.91 29.76
C LEU A 193 -33.92 18.92 29.57
N ARG A 194 -33.97 17.85 30.37
CA ARG A 194 -35.00 16.82 30.22
C ARG A 194 -36.36 17.36 30.64
N LEU A 195 -37.30 17.32 29.70
CA LEU A 195 -38.69 17.68 29.99
C LEU A 195 -39.41 16.48 30.62
N PRO A 196 -40.25 16.69 31.66
CA PRO A 196 -41.06 15.63 32.21
C PRO A 196 -42.11 15.17 31.17
N PRO A 197 -42.53 13.88 31.18
CA PRO A 197 -43.47 13.35 30.19
C PRO A 197 -44.80 14.12 30.10
N GLU A 198 -45.23 14.72 31.22
CA GLU A 198 -46.46 15.53 31.31
C GLU A 198 -46.38 16.83 30.48
N ASP A 199 -45.17 17.39 30.31
CA ASP A 199 -44.95 18.63 29.54
C ASP A 199 -44.77 18.34 28.05
N LEU A 200 -44.41 17.11 27.67
CA LEU A 200 -44.31 16.68 26.28
C LEU A 200 -45.70 16.38 25.70
N ASP A 201 -46.48 15.49 26.32
CA ASP A 201 -47.74 14.99 25.76
C ASP A 201 -48.90 14.89 26.78
N GLY A 202 -48.73 15.42 28.00
CA GLY A 202 -49.79 15.44 29.01
C GLY A 202 -50.86 16.51 28.76
N SER A 203 -51.86 16.57 29.65
CA SER A 203 -52.91 17.60 29.62
C SER A 203 -52.37 19.03 29.82
N SER A 204 -51.18 19.16 30.40
CA SER A 204 -50.42 20.40 30.57
C SER A 204 -49.31 20.60 29.53
N SER A 205 -49.32 19.83 28.43
CA SER A 205 -48.26 19.86 27.41
C SER A 205 -47.98 21.27 26.88
N LEU A 206 -46.70 21.62 26.83
CA LEU A 206 -46.19 22.88 26.28
C LEU A 206 -46.50 22.99 24.77
N PHE A 207 -46.65 21.85 24.10
CA PHE A 207 -46.81 21.70 22.66
C PHE A 207 -48.27 21.45 22.23
N SER A 208 -49.24 21.67 23.12
CA SER A 208 -50.66 21.48 22.83
C SER A 208 -51.16 22.32 21.64
N ASN A 209 -50.69 23.57 21.54
CA ASN A 209 -51.09 24.54 20.52
C ASN A 209 -50.24 24.50 19.22
N THR A 210 -49.25 23.60 19.11
CA THR A 210 -48.40 23.49 17.92
C THR A 210 -49.11 22.77 16.77
N SER A 211 -48.68 23.08 15.54
CA SER A 211 -49.18 22.47 14.32
C SER A 211 -48.83 20.97 14.20
N ASP A 212 -49.44 20.29 13.21
CA ASP A 212 -49.10 18.90 12.84
C ASP A 212 -47.64 18.74 12.37
N GLY A 213 -46.92 19.84 12.13
CA GLY A 213 -45.50 19.84 11.81
C GLY A 213 -44.56 19.48 12.97
N VAL A 214 -45.11 19.37 14.19
CA VAL A 214 -44.44 18.79 15.37
C VAL A 214 -45.07 17.42 15.63
N LEU A 215 -44.29 16.35 15.41
CA LEU A 215 -44.78 14.97 15.56
C LEU A 215 -45.20 14.71 17.01
N LYS A 216 -46.45 14.32 17.22
CA LYS A 216 -47.03 13.91 18.52
C LYS A 216 -47.10 12.37 18.59
N PRO A 217 -46.65 11.70 19.66
CA PRO A 217 -46.11 12.27 20.90
C PRO A 217 -44.75 12.97 20.70
N VAL A 218 -44.58 14.14 21.31
CA VAL A 218 -43.37 14.96 21.20
C VAL A 218 -42.22 14.23 21.89
N LYS A 219 -41.17 13.91 21.12
CA LYS A 219 -39.96 13.28 21.63
C LYS A 219 -38.78 14.23 21.53
N GLN A 220 -38.03 14.36 22.62
CA GLN A 220 -36.75 15.05 22.60
C GLN A 220 -35.70 14.21 21.85
N SER A 221 -34.78 14.88 21.17
CA SER A 221 -33.63 14.25 20.50
C SER A 221 -32.63 13.67 21.51
N SER A 222 -31.56 13.02 21.03
CA SER A 222 -30.47 12.53 21.90
C SER A 222 -29.73 13.64 22.64
N THR A 223 -29.78 14.87 22.14
CA THR A 223 -29.23 16.09 22.77
C THR A 223 -30.31 16.92 23.48
N MET A 224 -31.48 16.34 23.75
CA MET A 224 -32.60 16.99 24.44
C MET A 224 -33.25 18.19 23.71
N THR A 225 -33.06 18.32 22.40
CA THR A 225 -33.71 19.36 21.56
C THR A 225 -35.09 18.92 21.07
N VAL A 226 -35.94 19.90 20.72
CA VAL A 226 -37.20 19.69 19.98
C VAL A 226 -37.16 20.51 18.68
N ASN A 227 -37.36 19.85 17.54
CA ASN A 227 -37.41 20.51 16.24
C ASN A 227 -38.81 21.06 15.95
N MET A 228 -38.92 22.37 15.69
CA MET A 228 -40.20 23.01 15.35
C MET A 228 -40.02 24.23 14.45
N SER A 229 -41.11 24.71 13.86
CA SER A 229 -41.13 26.00 13.15
C SER A 229 -41.16 27.18 14.13
N ILE A 230 -40.73 28.36 13.68
CA ILE A 230 -40.79 29.57 14.51
C ILE A 230 -42.25 29.98 14.78
N ASP A 231 -43.15 29.74 13.83
CA ASP A 231 -44.58 29.94 14.05
C ASP A 231 -45.12 29.02 15.17
N ASP A 232 -44.65 27.77 15.26
CA ASP A 232 -44.99 26.87 16.37
C ASP A 232 -44.36 27.30 17.69
N LEU A 233 -43.13 27.81 17.68
CA LEU A 233 -42.46 28.37 18.87
C LEU A 233 -43.28 29.50 19.50
N TRP A 234 -43.85 30.39 18.68
CA TRP A 234 -44.69 31.50 19.15
C TRP A 234 -46.08 31.08 19.60
N LYS A 235 -46.54 29.87 19.23
CA LYS A 235 -47.80 29.27 19.69
C LYS A 235 -47.66 28.49 20.99
N LEU A 236 -46.44 28.29 21.49
CA LEU A 236 -46.22 27.68 22.79
C LEU A 236 -46.99 28.44 23.89
N LYS A 237 -47.29 27.72 24.96
CA LYS A 237 -48.04 28.26 26.09
C LYS A 237 -47.29 29.43 26.75
N ALA A 238 -48.04 30.38 27.31
CA ALA A 238 -47.51 31.65 27.85
C ALA A 238 -46.56 31.48 29.06
N ASP A 239 -46.41 30.26 29.60
CA ASP A 239 -45.43 29.91 30.62
C ASP A 239 -44.02 29.64 30.03
N VAL A 240 -43.85 29.71 28.71
CA VAL A 240 -42.55 29.68 28.01
C VAL A 240 -42.23 31.05 27.43
N THR A 241 -41.00 31.54 27.66
CA THR A 241 -40.49 32.77 27.04
C THR A 241 -39.33 32.48 26.11
N THR A 242 -39.10 33.33 25.10
CA THR A 242 -38.03 33.14 24.11
C THR A 242 -37.46 34.49 23.65
N PRO A 243 -36.14 34.58 23.35
CA PRO A 243 -35.55 35.76 22.73
C PRO A 243 -35.96 35.92 21.25
N VAL A 244 -36.47 34.85 20.61
CA VAL A 244 -36.85 34.87 19.19
C VAL A 244 -38.16 35.64 18.99
N THR A 245 -38.06 36.91 18.62
CA THR A 245 -39.20 37.81 18.36
C THR A 245 -39.37 38.11 16.88
N SER A 246 -40.56 38.58 16.49
CA SER A 246 -40.88 38.95 15.10
C SER A 246 -40.06 40.12 14.53
N SER A 247 -39.33 40.85 15.37
CA SER A 247 -38.45 41.96 14.95
C SER A 247 -37.04 41.53 14.54
N LEU A 248 -36.67 40.25 14.67
CA LEU A 248 -35.32 39.74 14.39
C LEU A 248 -35.03 39.51 12.89
N GLY A 249 -36.04 39.57 12.02
CA GLY A 249 -35.82 39.39 10.59
C GLY A 249 -37.09 39.56 9.76
N PRO A 250 -37.07 39.15 8.48
CA PRO A 250 -38.18 39.35 7.56
C PRO A 250 -39.39 38.49 7.92
N ALA A 251 -40.57 38.85 7.40
CA ALA A 251 -41.82 38.13 7.68
C ALA A 251 -41.79 36.64 7.26
N SER A 252 -40.93 36.25 6.33
CA SER A 252 -40.70 34.86 5.91
C SER A 252 -39.99 34.01 6.97
N MET A 253 -39.47 34.60 8.05
CA MET A 253 -38.85 33.89 9.16
C MET A 253 -39.79 32.87 9.81
N LYS A 254 -41.11 33.12 9.83
CA LYS A 254 -42.07 32.25 10.52
C LYS A 254 -42.04 30.80 10.05
N ASP A 255 -41.72 30.60 8.77
CA ASP A 255 -41.70 29.30 8.11
C ASP A 255 -40.37 28.54 8.36
N SER A 256 -39.35 29.21 8.88
CA SER A 256 -38.06 28.59 9.20
C SER A 256 -38.21 27.61 10.35
N ARG A 257 -37.50 26.49 10.26
CA ARG A 257 -37.41 25.47 11.31
C ARG A 257 -36.07 25.55 12.03
N GLY A 258 -36.09 25.24 13.32
CA GLY A 258 -34.89 25.17 14.15
C GLY A 258 -35.07 24.16 15.28
N ASP A 259 -33.94 23.85 15.91
CA ASP A 259 -33.91 23.03 17.12
C ASP A 259 -33.90 23.94 18.35
N PHE A 260 -34.75 23.63 19.33
CA PHE A 260 -34.90 24.44 20.54
C PHE A 260 -34.62 23.61 21.79
N ILE A 261 -33.94 24.23 22.75
CA ILE A 261 -33.74 23.72 24.11
C ILE A 261 -34.59 24.50 25.10
N PHE A 262 -35.04 23.84 26.17
CA PHE A 262 -35.89 24.43 27.19
C PHE A 262 -35.11 24.51 28.51
N VAL A 263 -34.61 25.70 28.82
CA VAL A 263 -33.73 25.94 29.97
C VAL A 263 -34.58 26.45 31.15
N GLN A 264 -34.25 26.00 32.37
CA GLN A 264 -34.91 26.51 33.58
C GLN A 264 -34.62 28.01 33.79
N PRO A 265 -35.60 28.81 34.25
CA PRO A 265 -35.44 30.26 34.46
C PRO A 265 -34.26 30.66 35.35
N GLU A 266 -34.00 29.91 36.41
CA GLU A 266 -32.89 30.19 37.34
C GLU A 266 -31.53 29.97 36.69
N LEU A 267 -31.38 28.87 35.94
CA LEU A 267 -30.18 28.55 35.17
C LEU A 267 -29.95 29.58 34.07
N PHE A 268 -30.98 29.91 33.29
CA PHE A 268 -30.93 30.98 32.27
C PHE A 268 -30.48 32.31 32.87
N THR A 269 -31.11 32.71 33.99
CA THR A 269 -30.74 33.96 34.68
C THR A 269 -29.28 33.94 35.12
N SER A 270 -28.75 32.78 35.52
CA SER A 270 -27.35 32.63 35.95
C SER A 270 -26.38 32.82 34.79
N LEU A 271 -26.72 32.22 33.65
CA LEU A 271 -25.88 32.23 32.46
C LEU A 271 -25.77 33.62 31.83
N PHE A 272 -26.78 34.50 31.98
CA PHE A 272 -26.78 35.84 31.38
C PHE A 272 -26.74 36.98 32.41
N SER A 273 -26.31 36.72 33.65
CA SER A 273 -26.13 37.73 34.69
C SER A 273 -24.66 38.01 35.01
N THR A 274 -24.37 39.22 35.48
CA THR A 274 -23.06 39.57 36.04
C THR A 274 -22.91 39.14 37.50
N PHE A 275 -21.69 39.00 37.99
CA PHE A 275 -21.39 38.61 39.37
C PHE A 275 -20.50 39.63 40.09
N ASP A 276 -20.85 39.95 41.33
CA ASP A 276 -20.10 40.85 42.19
C ASP A 276 -18.79 40.22 42.71
N ASP A 277 -17.95 41.01 43.37
CA ASP A 277 -16.65 40.58 43.89
C ASP A 277 -16.73 39.44 44.91
N LYS A 278 -17.89 39.21 45.51
CA LYS A 278 -18.14 38.13 46.48
C LYS A 278 -18.76 36.89 45.82
N GLY A 279 -18.91 36.89 44.49
CA GLY A 279 -19.52 35.81 43.74
C GLY A 279 -21.04 35.79 43.80
N ASN A 280 -21.69 36.83 44.35
CA ASN A 280 -23.14 36.94 44.32
C ASN A 280 -23.62 37.43 42.95
N ARG A 281 -24.81 36.98 42.55
CA ARG A 281 -25.45 37.38 41.31
C ARG A 281 -25.91 38.84 41.37
N ALA A 282 -25.41 39.68 40.47
CA ALA A 282 -25.88 41.04 40.27
C ALA A 282 -26.85 41.07 39.08
N LYS A 283 -28.16 41.10 39.36
CA LYS A 283 -29.20 41.19 38.34
C LYS A 283 -29.34 42.65 37.88
N GLY A 284 -28.84 42.95 36.68
CA GLY A 284 -29.06 44.23 36.01
C GLY A 284 -30.50 44.42 35.51
N SER A 285 -30.76 45.48 34.74
CA SER A 285 -32.09 45.76 34.15
C SER A 285 -32.56 44.73 33.12
N GLY A 286 -31.66 43.92 32.56
CA GLY A 286 -31.93 42.83 31.62
C GLY A 286 -30.74 41.87 31.49
N PRO A 287 -30.88 40.80 30.69
CA PRO A 287 -29.79 39.87 30.40
C PRO A 287 -28.58 40.58 29.78
N ASP A 288 -27.38 40.12 30.12
CA ASP A 288 -26.11 40.64 29.59
C ASP A 288 -25.36 39.57 28.81
N THR A 289 -24.95 39.91 27.59
CA THR A 289 -24.16 39.03 26.72
C THR A 289 -22.69 39.47 26.61
N SER A 290 -22.33 40.59 27.24
CA SER A 290 -21.01 41.21 27.11
C SER A 290 -19.85 40.30 27.54
N GLN A 291 -20.09 39.38 28.47
CA GLN A 291 -19.10 38.41 28.98
C GLN A 291 -18.59 37.43 27.91
N TYR A 292 -19.40 37.13 26.88
CA TYR A 292 -19.06 36.14 25.86
C TYR A 292 -18.07 36.67 24.80
N LYS A 293 -17.72 37.97 24.83
CA LYS A 293 -16.75 38.58 23.91
C LYS A 293 -15.34 37.99 23.98
N TYR A 294 -15.01 37.25 25.04
CA TYR A 294 -13.70 36.60 25.23
C TYR A 294 -13.64 35.16 24.74
N LEU A 295 -14.78 34.57 24.38
CA LEU A 295 -14.91 33.13 24.14
C LEU A 295 -14.93 32.75 22.66
N SER A 296 -14.69 33.70 21.77
CA SER A 296 -14.59 33.49 20.33
C SER A 296 -13.35 34.17 19.76
N HIS A 297 -12.63 33.49 18.88
CA HIS A 297 -11.46 34.02 18.18
C HIS A 297 -11.27 33.34 16.81
N VAL A 298 -10.42 33.89 15.95
CA VAL A 298 -10.05 33.30 14.67
C VAL A 298 -8.60 32.83 14.72
N ARG A 299 -8.36 31.64 14.19
CA ARG A 299 -7.04 31.02 14.07
C ARG A 299 -6.69 30.84 12.59
N LYS A 300 -5.59 31.46 12.17
CA LYS A 300 -4.92 31.21 10.88
C LYS A 300 -3.73 30.30 11.13
N ILE A 301 -3.65 29.17 10.42
CA ILE A 301 -2.63 28.13 10.60
C ILE A 301 -1.95 27.88 9.26
N ASN A 302 -0.62 27.76 9.25
CA ASN A 302 0.08 27.09 8.14
C ASN A 302 0.19 25.58 8.46
N GLY A 303 -0.53 24.76 7.71
CA GLY A 303 -0.57 23.32 7.84
C GLY A 303 0.59 22.59 7.16
N SER A 304 1.51 23.29 6.48
CA SER A 304 2.63 22.66 5.79
C SER A 304 3.48 21.83 6.76
N GLY A 305 3.57 20.52 6.51
CA GLY A 305 4.23 19.56 7.40
C GLY A 305 3.33 18.87 8.43
N MET A 306 2.03 19.17 8.48
CA MET A 306 1.04 18.44 9.28
C MET A 306 0.46 17.24 8.52
N ALA A 307 0.09 16.17 9.23
CA ALA A 307 -0.43 14.93 8.65
C ALA A 307 -1.72 15.10 7.81
N LEU A 308 -2.51 16.14 8.14
CA LEU A 308 -3.81 16.48 7.55
C LEU A 308 -3.78 17.60 6.50
N ALA A 309 -2.60 18.10 6.12
CA ALA A 309 -2.50 19.16 5.11
C ALA A 309 -3.04 18.69 3.75
N GLY A 310 -4.16 19.29 3.32
CA GLY A 310 -4.71 19.13 1.98
C GLY A 310 -3.88 19.86 0.92
N VAL A 311 -4.52 20.18 -0.21
CA VAL A 311 -3.89 20.84 -1.37
C VAL A 311 -3.45 22.29 -1.07
N GLU A 312 -3.96 22.91 0.00
CA GLU A 312 -3.63 24.27 0.42
C GLU A 312 -2.84 24.28 1.76
N ASP A 313 -1.73 25.01 1.79
CA ASP A 313 -0.81 25.07 2.94
C ASP A 313 -1.33 25.98 4.08
N THR A 314 -2.31 26.85 3.85
CA THR A 314 -2.83 27.78 4.88
C THR A 314 -4.35 27.68 5.05
N ALA A 315 -4.83 27.50 6.28
CA ALA A 315 -6.25 27.45 6.62
C ALA A 315 -6.61 28.48 7.69
N VAL A 316 -7.83 29.00 7.63
CA VAL A 316 -8.38 29.96 8.59
C VAL A 316 -9.68 29.40 9.15
N PHE A 317 -9.80 29.35 10.48
CA PHE A 317 -10.97 28.86 11.19
C PHE A 317 -11.42 29.86 12.25
N SER A 318 -12.73 29.91 12.54
CA SER A 318 -13.22 30.54 13.78
C SER A 318 -13.48 29.48 14.85
N ILE A 319 -13.21 29.83 16.10
CA ILE A 319 -13.35 28.94 17.25
C ILE A 319 -14.24 29.62 18.27
N VAL A 320 -15.26 28.89 18.75
CA VAL A 320 -16.12 29.30 19.86
C VAL A 320 -15.90 28.31 21.01
N VAL A 321 -15.65 28.83 22.20
CA VAL A 321 -15.35 28.07 23.42
C VAL A 321 -16.48 28.23 24.42
N GLY A 322 -16.84 27.15 25.12
CA GLY A 322 -17.82 27.16 26.19
C GLY A 322 -17.29 27.85 27.44
N ASN A 323 -18.20 28.30 28.30
CA ASN A 323 -17.86 28.95 29.57
C ASN A 323 -18.01 28.05 30.80
N ARG A 324 -18.48 26.81 30.63
CA ARG A 324 -18.93 25.92 31.70
C ARG A 324 -18.15 24.60 31.70
N SER A 325 -17.67 24.17 32.87
CA SER A 325 -16.95 22.89 33.04
C SER A 325 -17.89 21.71 33.21
N GLY A 326 -17.33 20.50 33.17
CA GLY A 326 -18.06 19.28 33.55
C GLY A 326 -18.38 19.22 35.05
N PRO A 327 -19.26 18.30 35.48
CA PRO A 327 -19.54 18.02 36.89
C PRO A 327 -18.27 17.71 37.67
N LEU A 328 -18.20 18.15 38.94
CA LEU A 328 -16.98 18.06 39.77
C LEU A 328 -17.04 16.96 40.83
N ASP A 329 -18.21 16.38 41.06
CA ASP A 329 -18.56 15.45 42.13
C ASP A 329 -19.10 14.11 41.58
N ASN A 330 -18.95 13.86 40.28
CA ASN A 330 -19.43 12.65 39.63
C ASN A 330 -18.59 11.42 40.00
N VAL A 331 -19.23 10.41 40.59
CA VAL A 331 -18.61 9.11 40.89
C VAL A 331 -18.61 8.20 39.65
N ILE A 332 -19.56 8.39 38.75
CA ILE A 332 -19.77 7.61 37.52
C ILE A 332 -19.62 8.56 36.32
N PRO A 333 -19.09 8.09 35.16
CA PRO A 333 -19.05 8.89 33.95
C PRO A 333 -20.43 9.49 33.62
N THR A 334 -20.50 10.82 33.44
CA THR A 334 -21.75 11.56 33.27
C THR A 334 -21.84 12.13 31.85
N THR A 335 -22.95 11.91 31.15
CA THR A 335 -23.15 12.43 29.79
C THR A 335 -23.59 13.89 29.83
N MET A 336 -22.85 14.73 29.12
CA MET A 336 -23.11 16.15 28.92
C MET A 336 -23.56 16.41 27.48
N CYS A 337 -24.43 17.41 27.29
CA CYS A 337 -24.89 17.92 26.01
C CYS A 337 -24.29 19.31 25.79
N ALA A 338 -23.51 19.50 24.72
CA ALA A 338 -23.03 20.81 24.30
C ALA A 338 -23.91 21.36 23.18
N HIS A 339 -24.38 22.60 23.36
CA HIS A 339 -25.24 23.31 22.42
C HIS A 339 -24.58 24.60 21.95
N LEU A 340 -24.50 24.79 20.64
CA LEU A 340 -24.20 26.08 20.02
C LEU A 340 -25.49 26.91 19.98
N VAL A 341 -25.64 27.80 20.94
CA VAL A 341 -26.85 28.58 21.19
C VAL A 341 -26.74 29.96 20.52
N SER A 342 -27.81 30.38 19.85
CA SER A 342 -27.96 31.76 19.39
C SER A 342 -28.32 32.68 20.56
N ILE A 343 -27.52 33.73 20.77
CA ILE A 343 -27.80 34.77 21.78
C ILE A 343 -28.46 36.01 21.16
N GLU A 344 -28.85 35.93 19.89
CA GLU A 344 -29.55 37.01 19.21
C GLU A 344 -30.88 37.33 19.93
N GLY A 345 -31.11 38.61 20.24
CA GLY A 345 -32.32 39.06 20.93
C GLY A 345 -32.32 38.86 22.46
N VAL A 346 -31.32 38.21 23.05
CA VAL A 346 -31.26 37.96 24.50
C VAL A 346 -31.15 39.26 25.32
N GLU A 347 -30.40 40.26 24.86
CA GLU A 347 -30.34 41.55 25.56
C GLU A 347 -31.62 42.40 25.40
N ALA A 348 -32.47 42.07 24.42
CA ALA A 348 -33.72 42.78 24.16
C ALA A 348 -34.90 42.23 24.99
N MET A 349 -34.79 41.00 25.50
CA MET A 349 -35.80 40.41 26.38
C MET A 349 -35.60 40.83 27.85
N SER A 350 -36.66 40.73 28.66
CA SER A 350 -36.56 40.82 30.11
C SER A 350 -36.20 39.47 30.73
N TYR A 351 -35.62 39.47 31.93
CA TYR A 351 -35.40 38.22 32.66
C TYR A 351 -36.74 37.49 32.91
N PRO A 352 -36.74 36.15 32.86
CA PRO A 352 -37.96 35.37 33.15
C PRO A 352 -38.44 35.64 34.58
N SER A 353 -39.74 35.87 34.73
CA SER A 353 -40.43 35.96 36.03
C SER A 353 -40.76 34.56 36.59
N GLN A 354 -41.13 34.46 37.87
CA GLN A 354 -41.52 33.21 38.53
C GLN A 354 -42.71 32.47 37.86
N ASN A 355 -43.48 33.16 37.02
CA ASN A 355 -44.61 32.58 36.30
C ASN A 355 -44.18 31.79 35.04
N HIS A 356 -42.93 31.93 34.60
CA HIS A 356 -42.39 31.16 33.48
C HIS A 356 -41.77 29.87 33.99
N ARG A 357 -42.05 28.76 33.31
CA ARG A 357 -41.49 27.44 33.63
C ARG A 357 -40.19 27.17 32.87
N TYR A 358 -40.09 27.67 31.63
CA TYR A 358 -38.93 27.43 30.75
C TYR A 358 -38.60 28.66 29.88
N VAL A 359 -37.34 28.75 29.48
CA VAL A 359 -36.86 29.68 28.45
C VAL A 359 -36.44 28.86 27.23
N ALA A 360 -37.08 29.10 26.09
CA ALA A 360 -36.77 28.41 24.84
C ALA A 360 -35.64 29.13 24.09
N LEU A 361 -34.50 28.47 23.93
CA LEU A 361 -33.33 28.99 23.19
C LEU A 361 -33.10 28.18 21.92
N CYS A 362 -32.68 28.86 20.85
CA CYS A 362 -32.35 28.21 19.59
C CYS A 362 -30.95 27.58 19.65
N SER A 363 -30.88 26.27 19.43
CA SER A 363 -29.65 25.49 19.31
C SER A 363 -29.36 25.24 17.83
N LEU A 364 -28.28 25.80 17.32
CA LEU A 364 -27.90 25.71 15.90
C LEU A 364 -27.14 24.43 15.57
N TYR A 365 -26.44 23.90 16.56
CA TYR A 365 -25.73 22.63 16.50
C TYR A 365 -25.64 22.05 17.91
N SER A 366 -25.66 20.72 18.05
CA SER A 366 -25.54 20.07 19.35
C SER A 366 -24.87 18.70 19.26
N TRP A 367 -24.17 18.30 20.32
CA TRP A 367 -23.54 16.98 20.42
C TRP A 367 -23.43 16.54 21.89
N ASN A 368 -23.23 15.23 22.09
CA ASN A 368 -23.07 14.63 23.41
C ASN A 368 -21.63 14.18 23.63
N TYR A 369 -21.13 14.35 24.85
CA TYR A 369 -19.83 13.83 25.30
C TYR A 369 -19.93 13.34 26.75
N THR A 370 -18.96 12.56 27.20
CA THR A 370 -18.95 12.00 28.56
C THR A 370 -17.88 12.65 29.41
N VAL A 371 -18.20 13.03 30.64
CA VAL A 371 -17.24 13.54 31.62
C VAL A 371 -16.83 12.41 32.55
N LEU A 372 -15.53 12.16 32.67
CA LEU A 372 -14.97 11.14 33.55
C LEU A 372 -14.97 11.59 35.02
N PRO A 373 -14.99 10.64 35.99
CA PRO A 373 -14.85 10.97 37.41
C PRO A 373 -13.52 11.67 37.73
N PRO A 374 -13.48 12.52 38.77
CA PRO A 374 -12.24 13.09 39.27
C PRO A 374 -11.31 11.95 39.75
N ASN A 375 -10.03 12.01 39.37
CA ASN A 375 -8.96 11.00 39.59
C ASN A 375 -8.81 9.88 38.55
N THR A 376 -9.42 10.02 37.36
CA THR A 376 -9.09 9.18 36.21
C THR A 376 -7.71 9.55 35.63
N LEU A 377 -7.05 8.60 34.96
CA LEU A 377 -5.65 8.70 34.52
C LEU A 377 -5.46 9.88 33.56
N ASN A 378 -4.67 10.88 33.96
CA ASN A 378 -4.45 12.06 33.14
C ASN A 378 -3.39 11.81 32.06
N VAL A 379 -3.46 12.57 30.96
CA VAL A 379 -2.46 12.53 29.88
C VAL A 379 -1.00 12.67 30.38
N PRO A 380 -0.68 13.58 31.32
CA PRO A 380 0.69 13.67 31.86
C PRO A 380 1.13 12.42 32.62
N ASP A 381 0.22 11.80 33.37
CA ASP A 381 0.53 10.59 34.16
C ASP A 381 0.78 9.40 33.24
N ALA A 382 0.02 9.29 32.13
CA ALA A 382 0.26 8.29 31.08
C ALA A 382 1.63 8.48 30.41
N PHE A 383 2.02 9.72 30.08
CA PHE A 383 3.34 10.00 29.53
C PHE A 383 4.49 9.67 30.50
N ASP A 384 4.35 9.98 31.79
CA ASP A 384 5.36 9.61 32.80
C ASP A 384 5.47 8.08 32.94
N ASN A 385 4.35 7.36 32.90
CA ASN A 385 4.35 5.90 32.93
C ASN A 385 5.10 5.31 31.71
N LEU A 386 4.84 5.82 30.51
CA LEU A 386 5.57 5.42 29.29
C LEU A 386 7.09 5.67 29.39
N GLY A 387 7.50 6.76 30.03
CA GLY A 387 8.90 7.05 30.29
C GLY A 387 9.54 6.03 31.24
N ARG A 388 8.82 5.61 32.28
CA ARG A 388 9.30 4.64 33.30
C ARG A 388 9.35 3.20 32.79
N THR A 389 8.47 2.82 31.87
CA THR A 389 8.33 1.44 31.38
C THR A 389 9.14 1.14 30.12
N LEU A 390 10.05 2.04 29.72
CA LEU A 390 10.85 1.92 28.51
C LEU A 390 11.72 0.65 28.51
N SER A 391 11.65 -0.14 27.42
CA SER A 391 12.49 -1.35 27.25
C SER A 391 12.61 -1.76 25.77
N VAL A 392 13.19 -2.93 25.51
CA VAL A 392 13.29 -3.56 24.18
C VAL A 392 12.19 -4.61 23.97
N LEU A 393 11.80 -4.87 22.72
CA LEU A 393 10.75 -5.83 22.35
C LEU A 393 11.22 -7.28 22.58
N ARG A 394 10.92 -7.84 23.76
CA ARG A 394 11.19 -9.23 24.15
C ARG A 394 10.20 -9.70 25.21
N ALA A 395 10.30 -10.98 25.60
CA ALA A 395 9.49 -11.51 26.70
C ALA A 395 9.70 -10.72 28.00
N PRO A 396 8.65 -10.56 28.84
CA PRO A 396 8.74 -9.85 30.12
C PRO A 396 9.85 -10.38 31.04
N ASP A 397 10.47 -9.48 31.80
CA ASP A 397 11.53 -9.84 32.74
C ASP A 397 11.05 -10.77 33.87
N GLU A 398 9.75 -10.77 34.18
CA GLU A 398 9.10 -11.72 35.09
C GLU A 398 9.33 -13.19 34.68
N ILE A 399 9.39 -13.46 33.37
CA ILE A 399 9.63 -14.81 32.82
C ILE A 399 11.13 -15.09 32.73
N ILE A 400 11.93 -14.09 32.35
CA ILE A 400 13.36 -14.27 32.04
C ILE A 400 14.22 -14.33 33.32
N ALA A 401 13.92 -13.52 34.34
CA ALA A 401 14.75 -13.41 35.53
C ALA A 401 14.88 -14.74 36.31
N PRO A 402 13.81 -15.52 36.55
CA PRO A 402 13.92 -16.83 37.19
C PRO A 402 14.77 -17.83 36.39
N LEU A 403 14.65 -17.81 35.05
CA LEU A 403 15.40 -18.71 34.16
C LEU A 403 16.89 -18.40 34.13
N LYS A 404 17.26 -17.12 34.21
CA LYS A 404 18.66 -16.69 34.30
C LYS A 404 19.28 -16.98 35.68
N ALA A 405 18.49 -16.86 36.74
CA ALA A 405 18.94 -17.11 38.11
C ALA A 405 19.01 -18.60 38.47
N SER A 406 18.43 -19.48 37.67
CA SER A 406 18.47 -20.93 37.88
C SER A 406 19.89 -21.50 37.80
N ASN A 407 20.16 -22.57 38.54
CA ASN A 407 21.43 -23.31 38.50
C ASN A 407 21.51 -24.30 37.32
N ASP A 408 20.38 -24.60 36.65
CA ASP A 408 20.37 -25.47 35.48
C ASP A 408 20.86 -24.73 34.22
N LYS A 409 21.93 -25.24 33.61
CA LYS A 409 22.50 -24.70 32.38
C LYS A 409 21.48 -24.63 31.24
N SER A 410 20.56 -25.59 31.16
CA SER A 410 19.53 -25.65 30.12
C SER A 410 18.53 -24.49 30.28
N GLN A 411 18.09 -24.23 31.51
CA GLN A 411 17.20 -23.11 31.84
C GLN A 411 17.88 -21.75 31.59
N GLN A 412 19.17 -21.63 31.92
CA GLN A 412 19.95 -20.44 31.61
C GLN A 412 20.06 -20.20 30.10
N LEU A 413 20.27 -21.25 29.30
CA LEU A 413 20.34 -21.15 27.84
C LEU A 413 18.99 -20.74 27.23
N VAL A 414 17.88 -21.30 27.72
CA VAL A 414 16.53 -20.87 27.31
C VAL A 414 16.30 -19.40 27.70
N GLY A 415 16.67 -19.00 28.92
CA GLY A 415 16.59 -17.60 29.36
C GLY A 415 17.42 -16.64 28.50
N ARG A 416 18.59 -17.08 27.99
CA ARG A 416 19.38 -16.32 27.00
C ARG A 416 18.65 -16.20 25.67
N ARG A 417 18.11 -17.29 25.12
CA ARG A 417 17.33 -17.26 23.86
C ARG A 417 16.09 -16.37 23.96
N LEU A 418 15.35 -16.42 25.06
CA LEU A 418 14.23 -15.51 25.31
C LEU A 418 14.68 -14.04 25.39
N SER A 419 15.88 -13.79 25.93
CA SER A 419 16.46 -12.44 25.96
C SER A 419 16.86 -11.93 24.57
N ASP A 420 17.22 -12.84 23.66
CA ASP A 420 17.52 -12.55 22.25
C ASP A 420 16.24 -12.43 21.39
N GLY A 421 15.05 -12.50 22.00
CA GLY A 421 13.75 -12.32 21.33
C GLY A 421 13.16 -13.59 20.70
N TYR A 422 13.72 -14.77 20.98
CA TYR A 422 13.11 -16.04 20.56
C TYR A 422 11.95 -16.42 21.46
N THR A 423 10.96 -17.08 20.88
CA THR A 423 9.90 -17.81 21.59
C THR A 423 9.89 -19.27 21.16
N LEU A 424 9.27 -20.13 21.97
CA LEU A 424 9.08 -21.54 21.67
C LEU A 424 7.71 -21.71 21.02
N VAL A 425 7.69 -22.30 19.82
CA VAL A 425 6.46 -22.57 19.08
C VAL A 425 6.26 -24.06 18.88
N LYS A 426 5.00 -24.49 18.88
CA LYS A 426 4.64 -25.83 18.44
C LYS A 426 4.78 -25.92 16.93
N TYR A 427 5.66 -26.79 16.46
CA TYR A 427 5.98 -26.94 15.04
C TYR A 427 5.55 -28.31 14.55
N ARG A 428 5.07 -28.38 13.30
CA ARG A 428 4.81 -29.65 12.61
C ARG A 428 5.79 -29.79 11.46
N VAL A 429 6.58 -30.85 11.48
CA VAL A 429 7.50 -31.18 10.38
C VAL A 429 6.71 -31.66 9.15
N GLN A 430 7.38 -31.73 7.99
CA GLN A 430 6.75 -32.17 6.73
C GLN A 430 6.18 -33.60 6.79
N THR A 431 6.71 -34.45 7.66
CA THR A 431 6.20 -35.80 7.92
C THR A 431 4.93 -35.83 8.78
N GLY A 432 4.51 -34.69 9.34
CA GLY A 432 3.31 -34.54 10.17
C GLY A 432 3.53 -34.65 11.68
N GLU A 433 4.74 -35.02 12.13
CA GLU A 433 5.07 -35.12 13.55
C GLU A 433 5.03 -33.74 14.23
N ALA A 434 4.57 -33.70 15.49
CA ALA A 434 4.53 -32.49 16.28
C ALA A 434 5.78 -32.39 17.18
N THR A 435 6.54 -31.31 17.02
CA THR A 435 7.76 -31.03 17.78
C THR A 435 7.74 -29.57 18.28
N VAL A 436 8.78 -29.17 18.99
CA VAL A 436 9.00 -27.77 19.41
C VAL A 436 10.08 -27.16 18.53
N ALA A 437 9.91 -25.89 18.15
CA ALA A 437 10.91 -25.12 17.44
C ALA A 437 11.12 -23.75 18.10
N LEU A 438 12.30 -23.19 17.91
CA LEU A 438 12.60 -21.79 18.22
C LEU A 438 12.12 -20.93 17.04
N TYR A 439 11.49 -19.81 17.35
CA TYR A 439 11.04 -18.84 16.37
C TYR A 439 11.23 -17.42 16.90
N ARG A 440 11.69 -16.51 16.04
CA ARG A 440 11.67 -15.07 16.29
C ARG A 440 11.13 -14.32 15.07
N GLY A 441 10.56 -13.14 15.30
CA GLY A 441 10.16 -12.22 14.25
C GLY A 441 11.37 -11.44 13.69
N PRO A 442 11.15 -10.52 12.73
CA PRO A 442 12.18 -9.61 12.25
C PRO A 442 12.61 -8.58 13.29
N PHE A 443 11.83 -8.35 14.35
CA PHE A 443 12.13 -7.37 15.39
C PHE A 443 12.90 -8.02 16.53
N THR A 444 14.18 -7.69 16.65
CA THR A 444 15.09 -8.28 17.63
C THR A 444 15.46 -7.28 18.73
N PRO A 445 15.57 -7.74 19.98
CA PRO A 445 15.99 -6.89 21.11
C PRO A 445 17.51 -6.66 21.16
N THR A 446 18.28 -7.33 20.28
CA THR A 446 19.73 -7.24 20.16
C THR A 446 20.12 -7.18 18.69
N TYR A 447 21.29 -6.59 18.40
CA TYR A 447 21.85 -6.56 17.04
C TYR A 447 22.18 -7.97 16.54
N VAL A 448 21.73 -8.29 15.32
CA VAL A 448 22.03 -9.56 14.65
C VAL A 448 23.05 -9.34 13.52
N PRO A 449 24.27 -9.93 13.60
CA PRO A 449 25.24 -9.82 12.53
C PRO A 449 24.80 -10.59 11.27
N THR A 450 25.43 -10.28 10.13
CA THR A 450 25.25 -11.05 8.90
C THR A 450 25.75 -12.47 9.11
N LEU A 451 24.93 -13.46 8.78
CA LEU A 451 25.29 -14.86 8.94
C LEU A 451 26.11 -15.33 7.72
N GLU A 452 27.39 -15.67 7.94
CA GLU A 452 28.34 -16.06 6.88
C GLU A 452 27.90 -17.30 6.07
N HIS A 453 27.06 -18.17 6.64
CA HIS A 453 26.56 -19.37 5.99
C HIS A 453 25.29 -19.14 5.13
N LEU A 454 24.70 -17.95 5.19
CA LEU A 454 23.48 -17.57 4.48
C LEU A 454 23.77 -16.65 3.28
N THR A 455 24.82 -16.96 2.51
CA THR A 455 25.17 -16.24 1.27
C THR A 455 24.48 -16.79 0.04
N LYS A 456 23.92 -18.00 0.12
CA LYS A 456 23.29 -18.69 -1.00
C LYS A 456 21.78 -18.52 -1.00
N CYS A 457 21.22 -18.22 -2.16
CA CYS A 457 19.77 -18.22 -2.35
C CYS A 457 19.19 -19.60 -2.00
N SER A 458 17.91 -19.67 -1.63
CA SER A 458 17.26 -20.93 -1.25
C SER A 458 16.26 -21.39 -2.32
N THR A 459 16.05 -22.71 -2.41
CA THR A 459 14.95 -23.32 -3.20
C THR A 459 13.74 -23.68 -2.36
N SER A 460 13.95 -23.88 -1.06
CA SER A 460 12.92 -24.28 -0.11
C SER A 460 13.22 -23.67 1.26
N GLY A 461 12.18 -23.24 1.99
CA GLY A 461 12.36 -22.75 3.36
C GLY A 461 13.09 -23.73 4.28
N VAL A 462 13.05 -25.04 4.00
CA VAL A 462 13.80 -26.06 4.78
C VAL A 462 15.31 -25.84 4.74
N ASP A 463 15.85 -25.32 3.63
CA ASP A 463 17.28 -25.04 3.47
C ASP A 463 17.78 -23.98 4.48
N LEU A 464 16.86 -23.24 5.12
CA LEU A 464 17.11 -22.15 6.05
C LEU A 464 16.80 -22.50 7.51
N GLN A 465 16.57 -23.77 7.83
CA GLN A 465 16.42 -24.23 9.21
C GLN A 465 17.79 -24.36 9.88
N ILE A 466 17.93 -23.86 11.11
CA ILE A 466 19.19 -23.86 11.85
C ILE A 466 19.03 -24.70 13.11
N LEU A 467 19.86 -25.74 13.29
CA LEU A 467 19.85 -26.53 14.52
C LEU A 467 20.67 -25.83 15.61
N ASP A 468 20.03 -25.46 16.73
CA ASP A 468 20.76 -25.03 17.92
C ASP A 468 21.40 -26.25 18.59
N LYS A 469 22.72 -26.40 18.40
CA LYS A 469 23.49 -27.54 18.92
C LYS A 469 23.49 -27.65 20.45
N ASN A 470 23.25 -26.55 21.18
CA ASN A 470 23.28 -26.56 22.64
C ASN A 470 21.95 -27.02 23.24
N LEU A 471 20.83 -26.64 22.61
CA LEU A 471 19.49 -27.00 23.07
C LEU A 471 18.92 -28.24 22.35
N GLY A 472 19.45 -28.61 21.18
CA GLY A 472 18.92 -29.67 20.33
C GLY A 472 17.57 -29.31 19.68
N ILE A 473 17.19 -28.02 19.67
CA ILE A 473 15.93 -27.52 19.13
C ILE A 473 16.20 -26.85 17.77
N MET A 474 15.30 -27.06 16.81
CA MET A 474 15.39 -26.42 15.49
C MET A 474 14.90 -24.98 15.57
N ASP A 475 15.69 -24.05 15.05
CA ASP A 475 15.29 -22.67 14.75
C ASP A 475 14.70 -22.61 13.33
N VAL A 476 13.42 -22.23 13.26
CA VAL A 476 12.65 -22.14 12.01
C VAL A 476 12.47 -20.70 11.54
N THR A 477 13.12 -19.72 12.18
CA THR A 477 12.97 -18.28 11.92
C THR A 477 13.08 -17.91 10.44
N TYR A 478 14.20 -18.25 9.79
CA TYR A 478 14.44 -17.89 8.40
C TYR A 478 13.65 -18.76 7.41
N SER A 479 13.37 -20.02 7.79
CA SER A 479 12.45 -20.90 7.05
C SER A 479 11.06 -20.29 6.96
N VAL A 480 10.54 -19.76 8.07
CA VAL A 480 9.23 -19.08 8.11
C VAL A 480 9.28 -17.80 7.28
N ALA A 481 10.30 -16.96 7.44
CA ALA A 481 10.46 -15.72 6.67
C ALA A 481 10.40 -15.98 5.16
N TRP A 482 11.14 -16.98 4.67
CA TRP A 482 11.16 -17.34 3.26
C TRP A 482 9.80 -17.81 2.74
N GLN A 483 9.09 -18.63 3.51
CA GLN A 483 7.75 -19.09 3.13
C GLN A 483 6.75 -17.94 3.10
N VAL A 484 6.80 -17.03 4.10
CA VAL A 484 5.95 -15.84 4.14
C VAL A 484 6.21 -14.95 2.93
N GLY A 485 7.47 -14.71 2.57
CA GLY A 485 7.80 -13.91 1.40
C GLY A 485 7.25 -14.51 0.10
N ARG A 486 7.35 -15.84 -0.04
CA ARG A 486 6.80 -16.57 -1.19
C ARG A 486 5.27 -16.51 -1.24
N THR A 487 4.58 -16.71 -0.12
CA THR A 487 3.10 -16.67 -0.09
C THR A 487 2.56 -15.27 -0.31
N MET A 488 3.21 -14.25 0.24
CA MET A 488 2.86 -12.85 -0.01
C MET A 488 3.05 -12.47 -1.47
N ALA A 489 4.12 -12.93 -2.11
CA ALA A 489 4.33 -12.73 -3.54
C ALA A 489 3.23 -13.43 -4.35
N LEU A 490 2.89 -14.68 -4.03
CA LEU A 490 1.79 -15.42 -4.70
C LEU A 490 0.44 -14.72 -4.58
N GLY A 491 0.19 -14.02 -3.48
CA GLY A 491 -1.04 -13.25 -3.27
C GLY A 491 -1.15 -11.98 -4.12
N ASP A 492 -0.04 -11.49 -4.70
CA ASP A 492 0.01 -10.26 -5.49
C ASP A 492 0.16 -10.55 -6.99
N GLN A 493 -0.97 -10.53 -7.70
CA GLN A 493 -1.01 -10.83 -9.14
C GLN A 493 -0.18 -9.84 -9.97
N ALA A 494 -0.18 -8.55 -9.61
CA ALA A 494 0.53 -7.52 -10.36
C ALA A 494 2.04 -7.72 -10.25
N PHE A 495 2.52 -7.99 -9.04
CA PHE A 495 3.92 -8.31 -8.78
C PHE A 495 4.39 -9.57 -9.52
N VAL A 496 3.65 -10.69 -9.42
CA VAL A 496 4.04 -11.96 -10.04
C VAL A 496 4.10 -11.83 -11.57
N ALA A 497 3.12 -11.15 -12.17
CA ALA A 497 3.11 -10.93 -13.60
C ALA A 497 4.27 -10.05 -14.06
N ALA A 498 4.58 -8.97 -13.32
CA ALA A 498 5.73 -8.11 -13.60
C ALA A 498 7.06 -8.85 -13.42
N LEU A 499 7.23 -9.61 -12.33
CA LEU A 499 8.42 -10.43 -12.07
C LEU A 499 8.65 -11.46 -13.18
N GLY A 500 7.61 -12.16 -13.62
CA GLY A 500 7.68 -13.11 -14.73
C GLY A 500 8.13 -12.45 -16.05
N ARG A 501 7.62 -11.24 -16.36
CA ARG A 501 8.03 -10.47 -17.54
C ARG A 501 9.48 -9.98 -17.43
N VAL A 502 9.89 -9.44 -16.27
CA VAL A 502 11.27 -9.02 -16.02
C VAL A 502 12.23 -10.19 -16.20
N ARG A 503 11.95 -11.35 -15.58
CA ARG A 503 12.77 -12.56 -15.73
C ARG A 503 12.86 -13.01 -17.17
N THR A 504 11.73 -13.07 -17.89
CA THR A 504 11.72 -13.46 -19.30
C THR A 504 12.54 -12.50 -20.18
N ALA A 505 12.44 -11.20 -19.94
CA ALA A 505 13.19 -10.18 -20.66
C ALA A 505 14.70 -10.28 -20.39
N VAL A 506 15.09 -10.45 -19.12
CA VAL A 506 16.48 -10.64 -18.69
C VAL A 506 17.05 -11.90 -19.33
N HIS A 507 16.35 -13.02 -19.20
CA HIS A 507 16.79 -14.30 -19.76
C HIS A 507 16.95 -14.25 -21.27
N ALA A 508 15.95 -13.74 -22.01
CA ALA A 508 16.01 -13.67 -23.46
C ALA A 508 17.16 -12.78 -23.95
N ALA A 509 17.40 -11.65 -23.29
CA ALA A 509 18.50 -10.74 -23.62
C ALA A 509 19.87 -11.34 -23.27
N ALA A 510 20.01 -11.91 -22.07
CA ALA A 510 21.24 -12.53 -21.60
C ALA A 510 21.62 -13.74 -22.46
N ALA A 511 20.68 -14.66 -22.70
CA ALA A 511 20.90 -15.84 -23.54
C ALA A 511 21.28 -15.46 -24.98
N LYS A 512 20.64 -14.42 -25.54
CA LYS A 512 21.01 -13.90 -26.86
C LYS A 512 22.44 -13.36 -26.86
N GLN A 513 22.80 -12.55 -25.87
CA GLN A 513 24.14 -11.97 -25.78
C GLN A 513 25.23 -13.03 -25.60
N VAL A 514 25.00 -14.02 -24.71
CA VAL A 514 25.93 -15.12 -24.49
C VAL A 514 26.11 -15.96 -25.75
N LYS A 515 25.02 -16.29 -26.48
CA LYS A 515 25.10 -17.01 -27.75
C LYS A 515 25.89 -16.23 -28.81
N ILE A 516 25.70 -14.91 -28.89
CA ILE A 516 26.46 -14.05 -29.79
C ILE A 516 27.93 -14.05 -29.41
N ASN A 517 28.24 -13.87 -28.13
CA ASN A 517 29.62 -13.86 -27.62
C ASN A 517 30.30 -15.20 -27.89
N ALA A 518 29.65 -16.33 -27.59
CA ALA A 518 30.18 -17.67 -27.85
C ALA A 518 30.52 -17.89 -29.33
N VAL A 519 29.69 -17.36 -30.25
CA VAL A 519 29.97 -17.43 -31.70
C VAL A 519 31.12 -16.49 -32.09
N LYS A 520 31.20 -15.29 -31.51
CA LYS A 520 32.27 -14.32 -31.77
C LYS A 520 33.63 -14.77 -31.23
N ASP A 521 33.67 -15.47 -30.09
CA ASP A 521 34.90 -16.00 -29.50
C ASP A 521 35.58 -17.02 -30.44
N VAL A 522 34.78 -17.83 -31.14
CA VAL A 522 35.31 -18.75 -32.16
C VAL A 522 35.74 -17.98 -33.40
N LYS A 523 34.91 -17.04 -33.86
CA LYS A 523 35.24 -16.19 -35.00
C LYS A 523 34.42 -14.89 -35.01
N ASP A 524 35.12 -13.77 -34.81
CA ASP A 524 34.51 -12.43 -34.72
C ASP A 524 33.69 -12.03 -35.97
N THR A 525 34.02 -12.57 -37.14
CA THR A 525 33.29 -12.31 -38.40
C THR A 525 32.08 -13.22 -38.65
N ALA A 526 31.83 -14.22 -37.80
CA ALA A 526 30.75 -15.20 -38.01
C ALA A 526 29.35 -14.64 -37.71
N PHE A 527 29.23 -13.70 -36.78
CA PHE A 527 27.97 -13.04 -36.45
C PHE A 527 28.16 -11.53 -36.25
N ARG A 528 27.37 -10.71 -36.97
CA ARG A 528 27.42 -9.24 -36.91
C ARG A 528 26.13 -8.69 -36.33
N THR A 529 26.25 -7.81 -35.33
CA THR A 529 25.10 -7.10 -34.79
C THR A 529 24.77 -5.86 -35.64
N ARG A 530 23.60 -5.26 -35.41
CA ARG A 530 23.22 -3.99 -36.03
C ARG A 530 24.20 -2.88 -35.68
N ASP A 531 24.69 -2.84 -34.45
CA ASP A 531 25.62 -1.81 -33.98
C ASP A 531 26.99 -1.97 -34.63
N ASP A 532 27.48 -3.21 -34.80
CA ASP A 532 28.69 -3.48 -35.57
C ASP A 532 28.56 -2.99 -37.02
N LEU A 533 27.38 -3.16 -37.64
CA LEU A 533 27.11 -2.67 -38.99
C LEU A 533 27.03 -1.13 -39.07
N LEU A 534 26.48 -0.47 -38.05
CA LEU A 534 26.40 0.99 -37.99
C LEU A 534 27.79 1.61 -37.76
N GLN A 535 28.62 1.00 -36.91
CA GLN A 535 30.01 1.40 -36.73
C GLN A 535 30.83 1.18 -38.02
N ASP A 536 30.62 0.05 -38.70
CA ASP A 536 31.27 -0.25 -39.98
C ASP A 536 30.78 0.68 -41.12
N LEU A 537 29.62 1.35 -40.99
CA LEU A 537 29.02 2.17 -42.05
C LEU A 537 29.93 3.33 -42.48
N ALA A 538 30.58 4.00 -41.52
CA ALA A 538 31.52 5.08 -41.82
C ALA A 538 32.74 4.58 -42.63
N SER A 539 33.21 3.36 -42.34
CA SER A 539 34.29 2.71 -43.11
C SER A 539 33.81 2.20 -44.47
N MET A 540 32.55 1.77 -44.59
CA MET A 540 31.92 1.44 -45.87
C MET A 540 31.82 2.66 -46.78
N VAL A 541 31.40 3.81 -46.26
CA VAL A 541 31.30 5.06 -47.03
C VAL A 541 32.68 5.51 -47.51
N LYS A 542 33.70 5.45 -46.64
CA LYS A 542 35.10 5.72 -47.02
C LYS A 542 35.61 4.74 -48.09
N GLY A 543 35.37 3.45 -47.91
CA GLY A 543 35.77 2.43 -48.90
C GLY A 543 35.03 2.57 -50.24
N LEU A 544 33.78 3.03 -50.25
CA LEU A 544 33.03 3.29 -51.50
C LEU A 544 33.54 4.55 -52.22
N ALA A 545 33.96 5.56 -51.46
CA ALA A 545 34.62 6.75 -51.99
C ALA A 545 36.00 6.41 -52.58
N ASP A 546 36.77 5.54 -51.92
CA ASP A 546 38.06 5.05 -52.44
C ASP A 546 37.90 4.26 -53.75
N ILE A 547 36.80 3.53 -53.94
CA ILE A 547 36.47 2.85 -55.21
C ILE A 547 36.19 3.87 -56.34
N HIS A 548 35.50 4.97 -56.03
CA HIS A 548 35.20 6.04 -57.00
C HIS A 548 36.41 6.94 -57.30
N LEU A 549 37.30 7.12 -56.33
CA LEU A 549 38.46 8.02 -56.42
C LEU A 549 39.73 7.33 -56.92
N GLN A 550 39.69 6.03 -57.27
CA GLN A 550 40.81 5.36 -57.93
C GLN A 550 41.06 5.94 -59.34
N LYS A 551 41.81 7.04 -59.36
CA LYS A 551 42.58 7.52 -60.50
C LYS A 551 43.64 6.45 -60.79
N ARG A 552 43.62 5.96 -62.03
CA ARG A 552 44.58 5.01 -62.59
C ARG A 552 45.99 5.62 -62.50
N GLY A 553 46.76 5.28 -61.46
CA GLY A 553 48.17 5.61 -61.33
C GLY A 553 48.51 6.50 -60.13
N SER A 554 48.87 5.88 -59.01
CA SER A 554 49.86 6.41 -58.07
C SER A 554 50.43 5.25 -57.29
N GLU A 555 51.73 5.03 -57.41
CA GLU A 555 52.51 3.98 -56.75
C GLU A 555 52.44 4.12 -55.21
N PRO A 556 52.52 3.01 -54.44
CA PRO A 556 52.75 3.08 -53.02
C PRO A 556 54.26 3.10 -52.71
N GLN A 557 54.70 4.16 -52.03
CA GLN A 557 55.98 4.23 -51.37
C GLN A 557 55.84 3.61 -49.98
N GLU A 558 56.25 2.35 -49.83
CA GLU A 558 56.94 1.83 -48.62
C GLU A 558 57.55 0.44 -48.91
N PRO A 559 58.80 0.15 -48.52
CA PRO A 559 59.52 -1.06 -48.92
C PRO A 559 59.52 -2.12 -47.82
N GLY A 560 58.98 -3.31 -48.10
CA GLY A 560 59.13 -4.47 -47.24
C GLY A 560 57.95 -5.41 -47.27
N ASP A 561 57.75 -6.12 -48.38
CA ASP A 561 57.29 -7.52 -48.38
C ASP A 561 57.33 -8.07 -49.81
N ALA A 562 57.80 -9.32 -49.93
CA ALA A 562 58.13 -9.97 -51.19
C ALA A 562 56.94 -10.13 -52.16
N PRO A 563 57.16 -10.10 -53.49
CA PRO A 563 56.09 -10.14 -54.47
C PRO A 563 55.64 -11.59 -54.70
N ASP A 564 54.46 -11.95 -54.19
CA ASP A 564 53.85 -13.23 -54.55
C ASP A 564 53.31 -13.14 -56.00
N ARG A 565 53.85 -13.98 -56.87
CA ARG A 565 53.49 -14.08 -58.29
C ARG A 565 52.12 -14.74 -58.40
N ARG A 566 51.08 -14.03 -58.89
CA ARG A 566 50.02 -14.59 -59.77
C ARG A 566 48.91 -13.57 -60.16
N HIS A 567 48.62 -13.52 -61.47
CA HIS A 567 47.47 -12.97 -62.22
C HIS A 567 47.37 -11.44 -62.45
N PRO A 568 47.59 -10.95 -63.69
CA PRO A 568 47.26 -9.58 -64.09
C PRO A 568 45.76 -9.44 -64.36
N GLY A 569 45.07 -8.62 -63.57
CA GLY A 569 43.68 -8.22 -63.85
C GLY A 569 42.73 -8.03 -62.66
N SER A 570 43.09 -8.45 -61.44
CA SER A 570 42.21 -8.27 -60.28
C SER A 570 42.52 -6.96 -59.52
N PRO A 571 41.55 -6.05 -59.31
CA PRO A 571 41.78 -4.82 -58.55
C PRO A 571 42.17 -5.12 -57.10
N ARG A 572 43.16 -4.36 -56.58
CA ARG A 572 43.60 -4.39 -55.17
C ARG A 572 42.51 -3.80 -54.26
N PHE A 573 41.54 -4.62 -53.90
CA PHE A 573 40.58 -4.31 -52.84
C PHE A 573 41.23 -4.67 -51.49
N ARG A 574 41.84 -3.71 -50.78
CA ARG A 574 42.29 -3.92 -49.40
C ARG A 574 41.08 -4.06 -48.48
N HIS A 575 41.20 -4.92 -47.47
CA HIS A 575 40.08 -5.47 -46.69
C HIS A 575 39.32 -4.41 -45.86
N GLY A 576 38.12 -4.03 -46.31
CA GLY A 576 37.18 -3.19 -45.56
C GLY A 576 35.85 -2.98 -46.27
N GLY A 577 34.78 -2.82 -45.48
CA GLY A 577 33.45 -2.36 -45.92
C GLY A 577 32.55 -3.38 -46.63
N ALA A 578 32.77 -3.63 -47.92
CA ALA A 578 31.77 -4.30 -48.77
C ALA A 578 31.89 -5.84 -48.82
N LYS A 579 33.11 -6.41 -48.90
CA LYS A 579 33.32 -7.88 -48.90
C LYS A 579 32.88 -8.56 -47.58
N LYS A 580 32.84 -7.82 -46.47
CA LYS A 580 32.41 -8.32 -45.15
C LYS A 580 30.88 -8.57 -45.05
N ARG A 581 30.06 -7.91 -45.88
CA ARG A 581 28.60 -8.11 -45.93
C ARG A 581 28.20 -9.35 -46.73
N TRP A 582 29.00 -9.73 -47.73
CA TRP A 582 28.66 -10.79 -48.69
C TRP A 582 29.48 -12.07 -48.51
N HIS A 583 30.59 -12.05 -47.78
CA HIS A 583 31.47 -13.21 -47.58
C HIS A 583 31.34 -13.79 -46.16
N HIS A 584 30.21 -14.42 -45.86
CA HIS A 584 30.07 -15.23 -44.64
C HIS A 584 30.72 -16.60 -44.87
N LYS A 585 31.97 -16.79 -44.40
CA LYS A 585 32.48 -18.17 -44.26
C LYS A 585 31.67 -18.84 -43.15
N LYS A 586 30.72 -19.71 -43.52
CA LYS A 586 29.92 -20.50 -42.57
C LYS A 586 30.86 -21.24 -41.61
N LEU A 587 30.53 -21.26 -40.32
CA LEU A 587 31.24 -22.09 -39.35
C LEU A 587 31.15 -23.55 -39.77
N GLN A 588 32.31 -24.20 -39.89
CA GLN A 588 32.38 -25.64 -40.13
C GLN A 588 31.76 -26.38 -38.94
N ARG A 589 31.27 -27.61 -39.14
CA ARG A 589 30.58 -28.38 -38.09
C ARG A 589 31.43 -28.55 -36.82
N ARG A 590 32.77 -28.66 -36.97
CA ARG A 590 33.75 -28.75 -35.88
C ARG A 590 33.97 -27.44 -35.09
N ASP A 591 33.68 -26.29 -35.70
CA ASP A 591 33.91 -24.96 -35.12
C ASP A 591 32.62 -24.37 -34.52
N ARG A 592 31.53 -25.15 -34.43
CA ARG A 592 30.27 -24.67 -33.85
C ARG A 592 30.29 -24.85 -32.34
N PRO A 593 30.29 -23.76 -31.54
CA PRO A 593 30.24 -23.89 -30.09
C PRO A 593 28.91 -24.53 -29.67
N THR A 594 28.91 -25.26 -28.57
CA THR A 594 27.69 -25.81 -27.97
C THR A 594 26.85 -24.66 -27.43
N LEU A 595 25.75 -24.33 -28.10
CA LEU A 595 24.84 -23.24 -27.70
C LEU A 595 23.72 -23.70 -26.77
N SER A 596 23.87 -24.88 -26.17
CA SER A 596 22.95 -25.38 -25.15
C SER A 596 23.12 -24.57 -23.87
N PHE A 597 22.03 -24.43 -23.12
CA PHE A 597 22.02 -23.81 -21.80
C PHE A 597 22.91 -24.55 -20.79
N GLU A 598 23.24 -25.80 -21.08
CA GLU A 598 24.04 -26.69 -20.24
C GLU A 598 25.53 -26.66 -20.60
N SER A 599 25.94 -25.82 -21.55
CA SER A 599 27.36 -25.71 -21.90
C SER A 599 28.11 -24.93 -20.81
N PRO A 600 29.34 -25.35 -20.44
CA PRO A 600 30.16 -24.61 -19.46
C PRO A 600 30.39 -23.15 -19.86
N LEU A 601 30.57 -22.91 -21.17
CA LEU A 601 30.72 -21.55 -21.72
C LEU A 601 29.50 -20.67 -21.47
N PHE A 602 28.30 -21.26 -21.50
CA PHE A 602 27.07 -20.53 -21.22
C PHE A 602 26.93 -20.27 -19.71
N GLU A 603 27.23 -21.26 -18.86
CA GLU A 603 27.21 -21.09 -17.39
C GLU A 603 28.16 -20.00 -16.91
N ASP A 604 29.36 -19.90 -17.47
CA ASP A 604 30.37 -18.91 -17.02
C ASP A 604 30.02 -17.47 -17.45
N LYS A 605 29.46 -17.28 -18.66
CA LYS A 605 29.22 -15.95 -19.23
C LYS A 605 27.82 -15.39 -18.94
N TYR A 606 26.87 -16.23 -18.57
CA TYR A 606 25.48 -15.83 -18.33
C TYR A 606 25.30 -14.84 -17.18
N PRO A 607 25.92 -14.99 -15.98
CA PRO A 607 25.67 -14.10 -14.84
C PRO A 607 25.98 -12.64 -15.14
N ALA A 608 27.08 -12.37 -15.88
CA ALA A 608 27.46 -11.02 -16.27
C ALA A 608 26.47 -10.40 -17.28
N ALA A 609 25.99 -11.20 -18.25
CA ALA A 609 25.01 -10.76 -19.23
C ALA A 609 23.62 -10.50 -18.61
N ALA A 610 23.21 -11.35 -17.66
CA ALA A 610 21.97 -11.18 -16.91
C ALA A 610 21.98 -9.88 -16.10
N LEU A 611 23.08 -9.61 -15.36
CA LEU A 611 23.26 -8.39 -14.59
C LEU A 611 23.22 -7.13 -15.48
N HIS A 612 23.86 -7.14 -16.64
CA HIS A 612 23.80 -6.03 -17.59
C HIS A 612 22.36 -5.79 -18.08
N SER A 613 21.61 -6.86 -18.38
CA SER A 613 20.22 -6.74 -18.81
C SER A 613 19.31 -6.20 -17.71
N VAL A 614 19.46 -6.64 -16.46
CA VAL A 614 18.67 -6.13 -15.32
C VAL A 614 18.97 -4.65 -15.10
N ARG A 615 20.25 -4.23 -15.08
CA ARG A 615 20.62 -2.81 -14.90
C ARG A 615 20.00 -1.91 -15.95
N LYS A 616 19.89 -2.38 -17.20
CA LYS A 616 19.19 -1.65 -18.27
C LYS A 616 17.69 -1.53 -18.02
N LEU A 617 17.04 -2.57 -17.50
CA LEU A 617 15.62 -2.50 -17.14
C LEU A 617 15.38 -1.63 -15.89
N ALA A 618 16.37 -1.58 -14.99
CA ALA A 618 16.36 -0.82 -13.76
C ALA A 618 16.69 0.66 -13.90
N ALA A 619 17.06 1.11 -15.11
CA ALA A 619 17.38 2.51 -15.39
C ALA A 619 16.12 3.36 -15.59
N SER A 620 16.32 4.67 -15.55
CA SER A 620 15.38 5.74 -15.86
C SER A 620 15.54 6.13 -17.33
N ARG A 621 14.68 7.02 -17.82
CA ARG A 621 14.80 7.57 -19.18
C ARG A 621 16.07 8.41 -19.38
N SER A 622 16.67 8.97 -18.31
CA SER A 622 17.94 9.71 -18.39
C SER A 622 19.17 8.81 -18.48
N GLY A 623 19.02 7.51 -18.20
CA GLY A 623 20.11 6.52 -18.15
C GLY A 623 20.63 6.23 -16.73
N ASP A 624 20.16 6.99 -15.74
CA ASP A 624 20.40 6.76 -14.31
C ASP A 624 19.55 5.63 -13.75
N PRO A 625 19.98 4.85 -12.73
CA PRO A 625 19.05 4.01 -11.95
C PRO A 625 17.75 4.72 -11.57
N TYR A 626 16.62 4.04 -11.73
CA TYR A 626 15.29 4.53 -11.36
C TYR A 626 15.17 4.69 -9.84
N ASP A 627 14.70 5.86 -9.38
CA ASP A 627 14.69 6.22 -7.96
C ASP A 627 13.35 6.73 -7.41
N GLU A 628 12.25 6.48 -8.12
CA GLU A 628 10.88 6.91 -7.76
C GLU A 628 10.65 8.44 -7.72
N THR A 629 11.70 9.24 -7.95
CA THR A 629 11.62 10.68 -8.20
C THR A 629 11.81 11.03 -9.67
N ASN A 630 12.43 10.12 -10.43
CA ASN A 630 12.64 10.19 -11.87
C ASN A 630 11.68 9.27 -12.66
N ASP A 631 11.70 9.36 -14.01
CA ASP A 631 10.81 8.57 -14.87
C ASP A 631 11.39 7.18 -15.18
N PRO A 632 10.64 6.08 -14.97
CA PRO A 632 11.15 4.73 -15.19
C PRO A 632 11.32 4.39 -16.69
N GLN A 633 12.36 3.64 -17.02
CA GLN A 633 12.51 3.04 -18.36
C GLN A 633 11.57 1.83 -18.54
N SER A 634 11.41 1.01 -17.49
CA SER A 634 10.53 -0.16 -17.47
C SER A 634 9.48 -0.02 -16.38
N SER A 635 8.19 -0.04 -16.76
CA SER A 635 7.08 -0.06 -15.81
C SER A 635 7.06 -1.34 -14.98
N ASP A 636 7.50 -2.47 -15.56
CA ASP A 636 7.55 -3.75 -14.85
C ASP A 636 8.61 -3.73 -13.74
N TRP A 637 9.77 -3.11 -14.00
CA TRP A 637 10.78 -2.93 -12.96
C TRP A 637 10.29 -2.01 -11.84
N MET A 638 9.60 -0.92 -12.16
CA MET A 638 8.99 -0.03 -11.16
C MET A 638 8.05 -0.80 -10.22
N THR A 639 7.18 -1.67 -10.75
CA THR A 639 6.29 -2.50 -9.93
C THR A 639 7.07 -3.48 -9.04
N VAL A 640 8.08 -4.16 -9.59
CA VAL A 640 8.92 -5.10 -8.84
C VAL A 640 9.71 -4.36 -7.75
N LEU A 641 10.32 -3.22 -8.07
CA LEU A 641 11.10 -2.41 -7.14
C LEU A 641 10.24 -1.87 -6.00
N SER A 642 9.09 -1.26 -6.31
CA SER A 642 8.16 -0.76 -5.27
C SER A 642 7.78 -1.88 -4.30
N TRP A 643 7.39 -3.05 -4.84
CA TRP A 643 7.00 -4.18 -4.01
C TRP A 643 8.13 -4.65 -3.11
N LEU A 644 9.36 -4.77 -3.63
CA LEU A 644 10.52 -5.22 -2.86
C LEU A 644 10.86 -4.22 -1.74
N ILE A 645 10.89 -2.92 -2.02
CA ILE A 645 11.18 -1.91 -1.01
C ILE A 645 10.03 -1.84 0.01
N ASP A 646 8.77 -1.96 -0.40
CA ASP A 646 7.63 -2.01 0.53
C ASP A 646 7.76 -3.18 1.52
N ARG A 647 8.29 -4.34 1.09
CA ARG A 647 8.62 -5.48 1.99
C ARG A 647 9.86 -5.23 2.85
N MET A 648 10.84 -4.46 2.37
CA MET A 648 11.94 -3.97 3.22
C MET A 648 11.40 -3.03 4.32
N PHE A 649 10.33 -2.30 4.04
CA PHE A 649 9.57 -1.54 5.04
C PHE A 649 8.57 -2.42 5.81
N LEU A 650 8.62 -3.76 5.70
CA LEU A 650 7.74 -4.72 6.37
C LEU A 650 6.24 -4.41 6.19
N ALA A 651 5.87 -3.86 5.04
CA ALA A 651 4.48 -3.58 4.74
C ALA A 651 3.73 -4.86 4.35
N GLY A 652 2.47 -4.99 4.77
CA GLY A 652 1.61 -6.13 4.47
C GLY A 652 2.02 -7.45 5.15
N VAL A 653 3.11 -7.49 5.92
CA VAL A 653 3.52 -8.68 6.68
C VAL A 653 2.51 -8.90 7.82
N PRO A 654 1.91 -10.10 7.96
CA PRO A 654 0.96 -10.35 9.03
C PRO A 654 1.55 -10.14 10.43
N ALA A 655 0.80 -9.50 11.32
CA ALA A 655 1.27 -9.08 12.64
C ALA A 655 1.83 -10.22 13.51
N HIS A 656 1.29 -11.44 13.40
CA HIS A 656 1.76 -12.61 14.15
C HIS A 656 3.16 -13.11 13.72
N TYR A 657 3.66 -12.71 12.55
CA TYR A 657 5.06 -12.95 12.16
C TYR A 657 5.99 -11.80 12.59
N LEU A 658 5.42 -10.64 12.92
CA LEU A 658 6.16 -9.47 13.39
C LEU A 658 6.36 -9.51 14.90
N ILE A 659 5.29 -9.79 15.64
CA ILE A 659 5.28 -9.95 17.09
C ILE A 659 4.90 -11.42 17.39
N PRO A 660 5.88 -12.28 17.73
CA PRO A 660 5.64 -13.71 17.92
C PRO A 660 4.70 -14.05 19.08
N ASP A 661 4.68 -13.21 20.12
CA ASP A 661 3.88 -13.40 21.33
C ASP A 661 3.34 -12.05 21.80
N ALA A 662 2.05 -12.00 22.13
CA ALA A 662 1.38 -10.80 22.65
C ALA A 662 2.00 -10.31 23.98
N SER A 663 2.63 -11.20 24.75
CA SER A 663 3.32 -10.83 25.99
C SER A 663 4.49 -9.86 25.79
N TYR A 664 5.00 -9.71 24.56
CA TYR A 664 6.14 -8.84 24.25
C TYR A 664 5.75 -7.35 24.24
N LEU A 665 4.44 -7.05 24.08
CA LEU A 665 3.90 -5.69 24.04
C LEU A 665 2.68 -5.54 24.98
N PRO A 666 2.91 -5.45 26.30
CA PRO A 666 1.86 -5.16 27.29
C PRO A 666 1.31 -3.73 27.16
N GLU A 667 0.19 -3.44 27.83
CA GLU A 667 -0.46 -2.11 27.83
C GLU A 667 0.40 -1.05 28.52
N GLU A 668 0.31 0.21 28.08
CA GLU A 668 1.11 1.36 28.56
C GLU A 668 2.63 1.14 28.51
N ASN A 669 3.14 0.64 27.38
CA ASN A 669 4.56 0.37 27.20
C ASN A 669 5.11 0.84 25.84
N LEU A 670 6.37 1.32 25.88
CA LEU A 670 7.20 1.63 24.72
C LEU A 670 8.32 0.58 24.59
N ARG A 671 8.42 -0.05 23.41
CA ARG A 671 9.36 -1.16 23.13
C ARG A 671 10.18 -0.90 21.87
N PHE A 672 11.50 -0.74 22.01
CA PHE A 672 12.43 -0.58 20.89
C PHE A 672 12.91 -1.92 20.33
N PHE A 673 13.29 -1.94 19.05
CA PHE A 673 13.86 -3.12 18.40
C PHE A 673 14.80 -2.75 17.25
N HIS A 674 15.65 -3.71 16.88
CA HIS A 674 16.43 -3.75 15.65
C HIS A 674 15.71 -4.63 14.62
N ILE A 675 15.87 -4.34 13.33
CA ILE A 675 15.29 -5.14 12.26
C ILE A 675 16.34 -6.11 11.73
N ASP A 676 16.12 -7.41 11.93
CA ASP A 676 16.99 -8.49 11.47
C ASP A 676 17.08 -8.52 9.94
N LYS A 677 18.24 -8.11 9.42
CA LYS A 677 18.53 -8.11 7.98
C LYS A 677 18.51 -9.50 7.36
N ASN A 678 18.88 -10.55 8.09
CA ASN A 678 18.87 -11.91 7.57
C ASN A 678 17.42 -12.40 7.38
N TRP A 679 16.51 -11.95 8.24
CA TRP A 679 15.07 -12.26 8.12
C TRP A 679 14.47 -11.60 6.88
N VAL A 680 14.75 -10.31 6.67
CA VAL A 680 14.27 -9.56 5.50
C VAL A 680 14.86 -10.12 4.21
N ASP A 681 16.14 -10.52 4.21
CA ASP A 681 16.77 -11.17 3.06
C ASP A 681 16.08 -12.51 2.72
N ALA A 682 15.85 -13.37 3.72
CA ALA A 682 15.13 -14.64 3.51
C ALA A 682 13.71 -14.40 2.96
N LEU A 683 12.98 -13.40 3.46
CA LEU A 683 11.67 -12.98 2.95
C LEU A 683 11.76 -12.59 1.46
N ILE A 684 12.70 -11.72 1.09
CA ILE A 684 12.88 -11.26 -0.29
C ILE A 684 13.32 -12.41 -1.20
N ASP A 685 14.20 -13.29 -0.72
CA ASP A 685 14.63 -14.47 -1.45
C ASP A 685 13.47 -15.41 -1.78
N GLY A 686 12.57 -15.61 -0.81
CA GLY A 686 11.35 -16.40 -0.97
C GLY A 686 10.38 -15.76 -1.97
N ALA A 687 10.19 -14.45 -1.91
CA ALA A 687 9.36 -13.72 -2.86
C ALA A 687 9.88 -13.81 -4.30
N LEU A 688 11.19 -13.63 -4.46
CA LEU A 688 11.87 -13.71 -5.76
C LEU A 688 12.04 -15.15 -6.27
N SER A 689 11.78 -16.18 -5.45
CA SER A 689 11.88 -17.59 -5.88
C SER A 689 10.85 -17.99 -6.94
N LEU A 690 9.77 -17.21 -7.09
CA LEU A 690 8.66 -17.47 -8.00
C LEU A 690 9.02 -17.25 -9.47
N GLY A 691 8.36 -17.99 -10.36
CA GLY A 691 8.57 -17.86 -11.81
C GLY A 691 9.96 -18.32 -12.25
N ASN A 692 10.58 -19.26 -11.53
CA ASN A 692 11.79 -19.92 -12.01
C ASN A 692 11.39 -21.07 -12.95
N HIS A 693 11.88 -21.03 -14.18
CA HIS A 693 11.64 -22.04 -15.20
C HIS A 693 12.90 -22.87 -15.54
N PHE A 694 14.01 -22.62 -14.87
CA PHE A 694 15.33 -23.19 -15.21
C PHE A 694 16.03 -23.81 -13.99
N GLY A 695 16.95 -24.74 -14.24
CA GLY A 695 17.65 -25.49 -13.18
C GLY A 695 18.65 -24.66 -12.36
N THR A 696 19.11 -23.53 -12.89
CA THR A 696 20.01 -22.56 -12.23
C THR A 696 19.36 -21.17 -12.22
N ASP A 697 19.20 -20.56 -11.04
CA ASP A 697 18.49 -19.27 -10.87
C ASP A 697 19.46 -18.10 -10.70
N GLU A 698 20.18 -17.77 -11.79
CA GLU A 698 21.09 -16.62 -11.86
C GLU A 698 20.33 -15.28 -12.02
N ASP A 699 19.12 -15.32 -12.56
CA ASP A 699 18.29 -14.12 -12.79
C ASP A 699 17.86 -13.47 -11.47
N ARG A 700 17.51 -14.28 -10.45
CA ARG A 700 17.24 -13.80 -9.08
C ARG A 700 18.43 -13.03 -8.50
N VAL A 701 19.63 -13.57 -8.67
CA VAL A 701 20.87 -12.94 -8.17
C VAL A 701 21.11 -11.61 -8.88
N ALA A 702 20.88 -11.54 -10.20
CA ALA A 702 21.01 -10.30 -10.96
C ALA A 702 20.00 -9.23 -10.50
N ILE A 703 18.75 -9.61 -10.20
CA ILE A 703 17.73 -8.72 -9.63
C ILE A 703 18.14 -8.19 -8.25
N LYS A 704 18.64 -9.05 -7.37
CA LYS A 704 19.15 -8.64 -6.04
C LYS A 704 20.34 -7.69 -6.14
N LYS A 705 21.26 -7.91 -7.09
CA LYS A 705 22.37 -6.99 -7.36
C LYS A 705 21.90 -5.59 -7.80
N ALA A 706 20.92 -5.53 -8.69
CA ALA A 706 20.33 -4.24 -9.10
C ALA A 706 19.57 -3.55 -7.95
N LEU A 707 18.93 -4.31 -7.05
CA LEU A 707 18.34 -3.74 -5.84
C LEU A 707 19.42 -3.17 -4.89
N ASN A 708 20.54 -3.87 -4.69
CA ASN A 708 21.65 -3.32 -3.91
C ASN A 708 22.27 -2.07 -4.56
N ASP A 709 22.36 -2.02 -5.90
CA ASP A 709 22.79 -0.82 -6.64
C ASP A 709 21.86 0.37 -6.36
N TYR A 710 20.55 0.15 -6.28
CA TYR A 710 19.56 1.16 -5.90
C TYR A 710 19.74 1.64 -4.45
N ILE A 711 19.90 0.72 -3.50
CA ILE A 711 20.07 1.03 -2.06
C ILE A 711 21.37 1.82 -1.81
N GLY A 712 22.43 1.51 -2.55
CA GLY A 712 23.73 2.16 -2.41
C GLY A 712 23.82 3.57 -3.01
N ARG A 713 22.85 3.99 -3.83
CA ARG A 713 22.90 5.25 -4.58
C ARG A 713 22.48 6.46 -3.71
N THR A 714 23.13 7.60 -3.98
CA THR A 714 22.69 8.95 -3.60
C THR A 714 22.00 9.62 -4.80
N PRO A 715 20.69 9.93 -4.74
CA PRO A 715 19.99 10.66 -5.79
C PRO A 715 20.54 12.07 -6.03
N ASP A 716 20.43 12.57 -7.26
CA ASP A 716 20.97 13.88 -7.64
C ASP A 716 20.22 15.01 -6.91
N GLY A 717 20.95 15.87 -6.21
CA GLY A 717 20.37 16.95 -5.40
C GLY A 717 19.93 16.54 -3.99
N MET A 718 20.27 15.32 -3.54
CA MET A 718 20.13 14.89 -2.14
C MET A 718 21.50 14.63 -1.51
N ASP A 719 21.64 14.97 -0.22
CA ASP A 719 22.87 14.75 0.56
C ASP A 719 22.89 13.37 1.27
N HIS A 720 21.90 12.52 1.00
CA HIS A 720 21.74 11.21 1.63
C HIS A 720 21.42 10.10 0.61
N ARG A 721 21.72 8.86 0.99
CA ARG A 721 21.35 7.66 0.23
C ARG A 721 19.88 7.30 0.41
N VAL A 722 19.36 6.39 -0.39
CA VAL A 722 18.02 5.83 -0.17
C VAL A 722 17.94 5.25 1.25
N GLN A 723 17.02 5.78 2.05
CA GLN A 723 16.87 5.39 3.45
C GLN A 723 16.05 4.11 3.59
N ILE A 724 16.59 3.15 4.34
CA ILE A 724 15.94 1.87 4.63
C ILE A 724 15.89 1.71 6.16
N PRO A 725 14.73 1.31 6.73
CA PRO A 725 14.59 1.19 8.16
C PRO A 725 15.47 0.06 8.71
N ALA A 726 16.22 0.35 9.77
CA ALA A 726 17.04 -0.59 10.52
C ALA A 726 16.60 -0.73 11.98
N TYR A 727 15.91 0.29 12.51
CA TYR A 727 15.45 0.37 13.88
C TYR A 727 13.98 0.78 13.93
N GLY A 728 13.34 0.55 15.08
CA GLY A 728 11.98 1.02 15.31
C GLY A 728 11.53 0.86 16.74
N PHE A 729 10.29 1.26 16.98
CA PHE A 729 9.60 1.01 18.24
C PHE A 729 8.12 0.71 18.04
N TYR A 730 7.55 -0.01 19.02
CA TYR A 730 6.12 -0.12 19.24
C TYR A 730 5.73 0.64 20.50
N LEU A 731 4.65 1.38 20.41
CA LEU A 731 4.00 2.06 21.53
C LEU A 731 2.59 1.49 21.67
N ARG A 732 2.29 0.82 22.79
CA ARG A 732 0.92 0.42 23.14
C ARG A 732 0.47 1.28 24.32
N SER A 733 -0.48 2.17 24.10
CA SER A 733 -1.02 3.09 25.12
C SER A 733 -2.38 3.65 24.71
N ASP A 734 -3.24 3.91 25.68
CA ASP A 734 -4.51 4.63 25.51
C ASP A 734 -4.29 6.06 24.97
N LEU A 735 -3.08 6.62 25.13
CA LEU A 735 -2.69 7.88 24.50
C LEU A 735 -2.75 7.83 22.98
N VAL A 736 -2.48 6.67 22.37
CA VAL A 736 -2.58 6.51 20.91
C VAL A 736 -4.04 6.49 20.46
N THR A 737 -4.93 5.91 21.27
CA THR A 737 -6.38 5.93 21.05
C THR A 737 -6.97 7.32 21.21
N MET A 738 -6.56 8.03 22.27
CA MET A 738 -6.99 9.41 22.53
C MET A 738 -6.44 10.39 21.48
N PHE A 739 -5.21 10.17 21.00
CA PHE A 739 -4.52 11.04 20.06
C PHE A 739 -4.00 10.25 18.84
N PRO A 740 -4.87 9.95 17.85
CA PRO A 740 -4.44 9.22 16.64
C PRO A 740 -3.35 9.95 15.82
N ASP A 741 -3.30 11.28 15.93
CA ASP A 741 -2.30 12.12 15.25
C ASP A 741 -1.14 12.52 16.19
N LEU A 742 -0.83 11.70 17.20
CA LEU A 742 0.31 11.91 18.09
C LEU A 742 1.60 12.12 17.26
N ARG A 743 2.21 13.30 17.40
CA ARG A 743 3.39 13.70 16.63
C ARG A 743 4.61 13.02 17.25
N VAL A 744 5.37 12.32 16.42
CA VAL A 744 6.64 11.69 16.80
C VAL A 744 7.77 12.45 16.14
N GLU A 745 8.70 12.97 16.94
CA GLU A 745 9.92 13.63 16.45
C GLU A 745 11.16 12.94 16.96
N VAL A 746 12.14 12.79 16.07
CA VAL A 746 13.46 12.25 16.38
C VAL A 746 14.44 13.42 16.30
N LEU A 747 15.05 13.76 17.43
CA LEU A 747 15.96 14.90 17.53
C LEU A 747 17.41 14.44 17.67
N PRO A 748 18.36 15.06 16.96
CA PRO A 748 19.79 14.86 17.15
C PRO A 748 20.32 15.67 18.34
N ASP A 749 21.52 15.33 18.82
CA ASP A 749 22.29 16.18 19.72
C ASP A 749 23.20 17.12 18.90
N ASP A 750 22.65 18.29 18.57
CA ASP A 750 23.34 19.32 17.79
C ASP A 750 24.67 19.76 18.43
N SER A 751 24.77 19.70 19.77
CA SER A 751 25.97 20.12 20.49
C SER A 751 27.10 19.10 20.34
N ALA A 752 26.78 17.81 20.45
CA ALA A 752 27.72 16.73 20.25
C ALA A 752 28.17 16.62 18.78
N LEU A 753 27.25 16.80 17.83
CA LEU A 753 27.56 16.78 16.40
C LEU A 753 28.51 17.93 16.01
N ARG A 754 28.23 19.16 16.48
CA ARG A 754 29.12 20.31 16.25
C ARG A 754 30.51 20.11 16.88
N ALA A 755 30.57 19.54 18.07
CA ALA A 755 31.85 19.21 18.73
C ALA A 755 32.65 18.15 17.95
N ALA A 756 31.98 17.23 17.27
CA ALA A 756 32.58 16.22 16.40
C ALA A 756 32.86 16.73 14.97
N GLY A 757 32.53 17.99 14.65
CA GLY A 757 32.66 18.55 13.29
C GLY A 757 31.74 17.91 12.26
N GLN A 758 30.62 17.31 12.69
CA GLN A 758 29.63 16.68 11.82
C GLN A 758 28.41 17.60 11.65
N ASP A 759 27.90 17.68 10.42
CA ASP A 759 26.67 18.39 10.11
C ASP A 759 25.43 17.64 10.64
N PRO A 760 24.30 18.34 10.87
CA PRO A 760 23.06 17.70 11.26
C PRO A 760 22.68 16.62 10.23
N PRO A 761 22.20 15.45 10.70
CA PRO A 761 22.08 14.28 9.86
C PRO A 761 21.03 14.48 8.76
N ALA A 762 21.46 14.37 7.50
CA ALA A 762 20.61 14.52 6.32
C ALA A 762 19.56 13.41 6.20
N GLY A 763 18.47 13.68 5.48
CA GLY A 763 17.37 12.74 5.24
C GLY A 763 16.21 12.82 6.25
N ALA A 764 15.18 12.01 6.02
CA ALA A 764 14.00 11.97 6.86
C ALA A 764 14.32 11.31 8.22
N PRO A 765 14.02 11.97 9.36
CA PRO A 765 14.28 11.42 10.69
C PRO A 765 13.39 10.21 11.03
N LEU A 766 12.19 10.14 10.42
CA LEU A 766 11.19 9.10 10.61
C LEU A 766 10.82 8.53 9.24
N LEU A 767 10.95 7.21 9.07
CA LEU A 767 10.80 6.56 7.76
C LEU A 767 9.41 5.96 7.56
N ARG A 768 8.83 5.39 8.62
CA ARG A 768 7.46 4.85 8.66
C ARG A 768 6.84 5.19 10.01
N HIS A 769 5.57 5.58 10.00
CA HIS A 769 4.77 5.85 11.19
C HIS A 769 3.32 5.48 10.90
N GLU A 770 2.74 4.60 11.70
CA GLU A 770 1.39 4.07 11.49
C GLU A 770 0.77 3.59 12.80
N ILE A 771 -0.55 3.76 12.93
CA ILE A 771 -1.35 3.12 13.97
C ILE A 771 -1.81 1.76 13.43
N VAL A 772 -1.28 0.68 14.01
CA VAL A 772 -1.47 -0.69 13.52
C VAL A 772 -2.76 -1.30 14.07
N ALA A 773 -3.14 -0.91 15.30
CA ALA A 773 -4.37 -1.31 15.96
C ALA A 773 -4.80 -0.19 16.93
N ASP A 774 -6.01 -0.28 17.48
CA ASP A 774 -6.45 0.65 18.52
C ASP A 774 -5.46 0.63 19.70
N GLY A 775 -4.97 1.81 20.09
CA GLY A 775 -3.95 1.98 21.12
C GLY A 775 -2.54 1.54 20.75
N VAL A 776 -2.26 1.07 19.52
CA VAL A 776 -0.94 0.54 19.11
C VAL A 776 -0.36 1.31 17.93
N MET A 777 0.75 2.00 18.18
CA MET A 777 1.54 2.75 17.21
C MET A 777 2.87 2.04 16.90
N MET A 778 3.29 2.11 15.64
CA MET A 778 4.59 1.60 15.16
C MET A 778 5.34 2.69 14.41
N ALA A 779 6.64 2.79 14.63
CA ALA A 779 7.52 3.74 13.96
C ALA A 779 8.88 3.11 13.60
N PHE A 780 9.41 3.46 12.41
CA PHE A 780 10.72 2.99 11.92
C PHE A 780 11.69 4.13 11.59
N MET A 781 12.98 3.85 11.81
CA MET A 781 14.11 4.76 11.66
C MET A 781 15.32 4.01 11.06
N ASP A 782 16.30 4.73 10.49
CA ASP A 782 17.58 4.19 9.99
C ASP A 782 18.76 4.39 10.95
N ARG A 783 18.63 5.32 11.90
CA ARG A 783 19.67 5.68 12.88
C ARG A 783 19.55 4.89 14.17
N VAL A 784 20.70 4.65 14.81
CA VAL A 784 20.80 3.92 16.07
C VAL A 784 20.20 4.76 17.21
N PRO A 785 19.22 4.24 17.97
CA PRO A 785 18.69 4.94 19.16
C PRO A 785 19.77 5.14 20.23
N GLY A 786 19.88 6.36 20.78
CA GLY A 786 20.91 6.73 21.77
C GLY A 786 22.24 7.22 21.17
N SER A 787 22.34 7.31 19.83
CA SER A 787 23.49 7.93 19.16
C SER A 787 23.38 9.45 19.07
N ALA A 788 24.45 10.16 18.70
CA ALA A 788 24.40 11.62 18.52
C ALA A 788 23.39 12.07 17.44
N GLN A 789 23.09 11.22 16.45
CA GLN A 789 22.11 11.49 15.39
C GLN A 789 20.66 11.18 15.81
N PHE A 790 20.47 10.43 16.90
CA PHE A 790 19.18 10.11 17.51
C PHE A 790 19.34 10.09 19.03
N SER A 791 19.39 11.27 19.61
CA SER A 791 19.59 11.46 21.05
C SER A 791 18.27 11.47 21.82
N SER A 792 17.21 12.03 21.23
CA SER A 792 15.91 12.18 21.89
C SER A 792 14.75 11.81 20.98
N LEU A 793 13.73 11.16 21.57
CA LEU A 793 12.44 10.89 20.95
C LEU A 793 11.38 11.73 21.64
N VAL A 794 10.65 12.54 20.87
CA VAL A 794 9.62 13.43 21.41
C VAL A 794 8.25 13.00 20.90
N PHE A 795 7.37 12.63 21.82
CA PHE A 795 5.95 12.49 21.55
C PHE A 795 5.27 13.81 21.90
N THR A 796 4.55 14.41 20.96
CA THR A 796 3.84 15.68 21.17
C THR A 796 2.39 15.51 20.77
N GLN A 797 1.47 16.00 21.60
CA GLN A 797 0.06 16.07 21.24
C GLN A 797 -0.12 16.88 19.93
N PRO A 798 -0.99 16.46 19.00
CA PRO A 798 -1.21 17.20 17.75
C PRO A 798 -1.72 18.62 18.01
N ALA A 799 -1.08 19.61 17.36
CA ALA A 799 -1.41 21.03 17.54
C ALA A 799 -2.83 21.42 17.07
N HIS A 800 -3.47 20.58 16.25
CA HIS A 800 -4.85 20.79 15.78
C HIS A 800 -5.92 20.26 16.75
N GLN A 801 -5.55 19.41 17.73
CA GLN A 801 -6.44 18.95 18.80
C GLN A 801 -6.20 19.77 20.07
N GLN A 802 -6.10 21.08 19.88
CA GLN A 802 -5.91 22.04 20.94
C GLN A 802 -7.15 22.03 21.85
N ARG A 803 -6.96 21.79 23.15
CA ARG A 803 -8.05 21.73 24.13
C ARG A 803 -8.12 23.06 24.88
N PHE A 804 -9.29 23.42 25.37
CA PHE A 804 -9.43 24.54 26.29
C PHE A 804 -9.82 23.99 27.66
N ALA A 805 -9.10 24.39 28.69
CA ALA A 805 -9.34 23.97 30.07
C ALA A 805 -9.59 25.21 30.93
N VAL A 806 -10.44 25.05 31.94
CA VAL A 806 -10.69 26.11 32.94
C VAL A 806 -9.40 26.45 33.70
N ALA A 807 -8.66 25.42 34.11
CA ALA A 807 -7.59 25.51 35.09
C ALA A 807 -6.67 24.29 35.03
N ARG A 808 -5.47 24.41 35.64
CA ARG A 808 -4.57 23.26 35.84
C ARG A 808 -5.14 22.26 36.83
N GLY A 809 -5.86 22.71 37.86
CA GLY A 809 -6.56 21.84 38.78
C GLY A 809 -7.94 22.41 39.08
N LEU A 810 -8.96 21.56 39.07
CA LEU A 810 -10.33 21.94 39.42
C LEU A 810 -10.92 20.85 40.30
N SER A 811 -11.39 21.23 41.48
CA SER A 811 -12.15 20.37 42.39
C SER A 811 -13.34 21.13 42.96
N THR A 812 -14.14 20.45 43.78
CA THR A 812 -15.24 21.08 44.53
C THR A 812 -14.75 22.11 45.56
N GLU A 813 -13.49 22.01 46.00
CA GLU A 813 -12.93 22.85 47.07
C GLU A 813 -12.03 23.99 46.56
N GLU A 814 -11.38 23.80 45.42
CA GLU A 814 -10.38 24.73 44.92
C GLU A 814 -10.22 24.72 43.41
N ILE A 815 -9.78 25.86 42.86
CA ILE A 815 -9.28 26.01 41.50
C ILE A 815 -7.83 26.45 41.54
N LYS A 816 -6.99 25.84 40.71
CA LYS A 816 -5.55 26.17 40.55
C LYS A 816 -5.26 26.57 39.11
N VAL A 817 -4.86 27.82 38.92
CA VAL A 817 -4.54 28.38 37.60
C VAL A 817 -3.10 28.85 37.56
N ASP A 818 -2.33 28.31 36.61
CA ASP A 818 -1.00 28.81 36.28
C ASP A 818 -1.14 29.92 35.24
N ILE A 819 -0.85 31.18 35.61
CA ILE A 819 -0.76 32.27 34.65
C ILE A 819 0.54 32.14 33.87
N ARG A 820 0.42 31.98 32.54
CA ARG A 820 1.55 31.66 31.66
C ARG A 820 2.18 32.91 31.07
N ARG A 821 3.47 32.82 30.75
CA ARG A 821 4.19 33.89 30.03
C ARG A 821 3.64 34.04 28.62
N GLN A 822 3.34 35.28 28.23
CA GLN A 822 2.86 35.65 26.90
C GLN A 822 3.59 36.92 26.47
N TYR A 823 4.03 36.97 25.22
CA TYR A 823 4.98 37.97 24.74
C TYR A 823 4.35 38.86 23.67
N THR A 824 4.72 40.15 23.67
CA THR A 824 4.39 41.10 22.58
C THR A 824 5.61 41.48 21.74
N VAL A 825 6.72 40.78 21.95
CA VAL A 825 7.99 40.98 21.23
C VAL A 825 8.17 39.92 20.16
N ASP A 826 9.09 40.15 19.23
CA ASP A 826 9.47 39.19 18.20
C ASP A 826 10.12 37.93 18.79
N GLN A 827 10.18 36.86 17.98
CA GLN A 827 10.69 35.56 18.43
C GLN A 827 12.14 35.61 18.93
N ALA A 828 13.02 36.36 18.25
CA ALA A 828 14.42 36.44 18.64
C ALA A 828 14.58 37.08 20.03
N THR A 829 13.81 38.13 20.30
CA THR A 829 13.76 38.74 21.64
C THR A 829 13.16 37.79 22.68
N ARG A 830 12.06 37.09 22.36
CA ARG A 830 11.42 36.11 23.25
C ARG A 830 12.39 35.00 23.67
N GLU A 831 13.25 34.55 22.77
CA GLU A 831 14.19 33.47 23.04
C GLU A 831 15.27 33.83 24.07
N THR A 832 15.46 35.13 24.36
CA THR A 832 16.40 35.60 25.40
C THR A 832 15.89 35.42 26.83
N ASP A 833 14.59 35.17 27.03
CA ASP A 833 14.02 34.89 28.36
C ASP A 833 14.32 33.45 28.81
N LYS A 834 15.17 33.31 29.84
CA LYS A 834 15.58 32.02 30.40
C LYS A 834 14.42 31.27 31.09
N ASP A 835 13.42 31.99 31.59
CA ASP A 835 12.30 31.41 32.33
C ASP A 835 11.03 31.24 31.47
N ARG A 836 11.16 31.32 30.14
CA ARG A 836 10.04 31.27 29.18
C ARG A 836 9.10 30.06 29.29
N HIS A 837 9.60 28.96 29.88
CA HIS A 837 8.84 27.72 30.07
C HIS A 837 8.23 27.58 31.48
N LYS A 838 8.47 28.54 32.38
CA LYS A 838 7.89 28.57 33.73
C LYS A 838 6.66 29.46 33.77
N ALA A 839 5.67 29.08 34.60
CA ALA A 839 4.53 29.94 34.90
C ALA A 839 4.99 31.21 35.64
N LEU A 840 4.29 32.33 35.44
CA LEU A 840 4.56 33.60 36.14
C LEU A 840 4.08 33.55 37.58
N LYS A 841 2.84 33.08 37.77
CA LYS A 841 2.15 33.05 39.06
C LYS A 841 1.15 31.90 39.04
N GLU A 842 1.22 31.04 40.04
CA GLU A 842 0.16 30.10 40.35
C GLU A 842 -0.86 30.80 41.25
N VAL A 843 -2.12 30.83 40.83
CA VAL A 843 -3.22 31.43 41.59
C VAL A 843 -4.17 30.33 42.03
N LYS A 844 -4.51 30.36 43.32
CA LYS A 844 -5.40 29.40 43.96
C LYS A 844 -6.58 30.12 44.58
N TYR A 845 -7.80 29.73 44.20
CA TYR A 845 -9.02 30.27 44.79
C TYR A 845 -9.91 29.15 45.34
N THR A 846 -10.68 29.46 46.37
CA THR A 846 -11.73 28.60 46.93
C THR A 846 -13.11 29.24 46.70
N PRO A 847 -14.22 28.50 46.81
CA PRO A 847 -15.57 29.05 46.64
C PRO A 847 -15.91 30.26 47.51
N THR A 848 -15.20 30.46 48.63
CA THR A 848 -15.40 31.58 49.58
C THR A 848 -14.45 32.75 49.37
N THR A 849 -13.46 32.62 48.48
CA THR A 849 -12.47 33.68 48.25
C THR A 849 -13.08 34.84 47.47
N GLU A 850 -12.86 36.09 47.90
CA GLU A 850 -13.28 37.28 47.15
C GLU A 850 -12.48 37.42 45.84
N LYS A 851 -13.09 38.05 44.83
CA LYS A 851 -12.54 38.23 43.48
C LYS A 851 -12.12 36.93 42.79
N ASN A 852 -12.84 35.86 43.04
CA ASN A 852 -12.63 34.58 42.38
C ASN A 852 -12.91 34.67 40.87
N ILE A 853 -12.20 33.86 40.09
CA ILE A 853 -12.26 33.74 38.63
C ILE A 853 -13.23 32.66 38.14
N PHE A 854 -13.76 31.83 39.05
CA PHE A 854 -14.67 30.73 38.74
C PHE A 854 -15.84 30.71 39.73
N ILE A 855 -17.01 30.26 39.26
CA ILE A 855 -18.24 30.20 40.05
C ILE A 855 -18.71 28.75 40.08
N TRP A 856 -18.66 28.15 41.27
CA TRP A 856 -19.13 26.79 41.50
C TRP A 856 -20.65 26.73 41.52
N ASN A 857 -21.30 27.69 42.18
CA ASN A 857 -22.69 27.58 42.62
C ASN A 857 -23.55 28.77 42.19
N SER A 858 -24.82 28.52 41.86
CA SER A 858 -25.83 29.55 41.56
C SER A 858 -26.17 30.46 42.73
N VAL A 859 -26.07 29.90 43.94
CA VAL A 859 -26.22 30.58 45.22
C VAL A 859 -24.89 30.47 45.99
N PRO A 860 -24.29 31.61 46.39
CA PRO A 860 -23.06 31.61 47.18
C PRO A 860 -23.19 30.82 48.49
N SER A 861 -22.13 30.11 48.88
CA SER A 861 -22.03 29.33 50.12
C SER A 861 -22.87 28.05 50.24
N GLN A 862 -23.58 27.64 49.18
CA GLN A 862 -24.20 26.30 49.10
C GLN A 862 -23.31 25.36 48.28
N ASN A 863 -22.99 24.16 48.77
CA ASN A 863 -22.17 23.18 48.04
C ASN A 863 -23.04 22.39 47.03
N LEU A 864 -23.60 23.06 46.03
CA LEU A 864 -24.47 22.45 45.02
C LEU A 864 -23.71 21.98 43.78
N GLY A 865 -22.59 22.61 43.44
CA GLY A 865 -21.79 22.29 42.25
C GLY A 865 -22.56 22.47 40.93
N ASP A 866 -23.60 23.30 40.91
CA ASP A 866 -24.57 23.38 39.82
C ASP A 866 -24.09 24.28 38.67
N LEU A 867 -23.53 25.47 38.93
CA LEU A 867 -23.21 26.42 37.87
C LEU A 867 -21.94 26.10 37.09
N ARG A 868 -20.80 26.03 37.78
CA ARG A 868 -19.49 25.66 37.21
C ARG A 868 -19.03 26.51 36.02
N ILE A 869 -19.16 27.84 36.10
CA ILE A 869 -18.84 28.76 35.01
C ILE A 869 -17.60 29.64 35.26
N LEU A 870 -16.90 30.00 34.19
CA LEU A 870 -15.85 31.03 34.19
C LEU A 870 -16.45 32.41 34.47
N ARG A 871 -15.81 33.19 35.36
CA ARG A 871 -16.21 34.57 35.66
C ARG A 871 -15.46 35.55 34.74
N LEU A 872 -16.14 36.00 33.69
CA LEU A 872 -15.64 37.00 32.74
C LEU A 872 -16.29 38.37 33.03
N PRO A 873 -15.55 39.49 32.96
CA PRO A 873 -14.16 39.65 32.51
C PRO A 873 -13.08 39.36 33.56
N ALA A 874 -13.44 39.12 34.82
CA ALA A 874 -12.51 39.05 35.96
C ALA A 874 -11.27 38.17 35.71
N PHE A 875 -11.43 37.00 35.09
CA PHE A 875 -10.31 36.13 34.76
C PHE A 875 -9.38 36.71 33.68
N ALA A 876 -9.94 37.29 32.62
CA ALA A 876 -9.15 37.89 31.54
C ALA A 876 -8.38 39.14 32.02
N ASP A 877 -8.94 39.90 32.95
CA ASP A 877 -8.30 41.07 33.53
C ASP A 877 -7.18 40.68 34.52
N LEU A 878 -7.38 39.63 35.34
CA LEU A 878 -6.33 39.06 36.20
C LEU A 878 -5.12 38.59 35.38
N GLN A 879 -5.35 37.94 34.23
CA GLN A 879 -4.28 37.53 33.32
C GLN A 879 -3.48 38.74 32.83
N LEU A 880 -4.17 39.80 32.39
CA LEU A 880 -3.51 41.01 31.88
C LEU A 880 -2.68 41.71 32.97
N GLU A 881 -3.22 41.86 34.17
CA GLU A 881 -2.53 42.48 35.32
C GLU A 881 -1.23 41.73 35.65
N VAL A 882 -1.29 40.40 35.75
CA VAL A 882 -0.10 39.57 36.04
C VAL A 882 0.94 39.65 34.91
N LEU A 883 0.51 39.70 33.64
CA LEU A 883 1.42 39.86 32.51
C LEU A 883 2.13 41.22 32.52
N GLN A 884 1.43 42.30 32.86
CA GLN A 884 2.00 43.64 32.94
C GLN A 884 3.00 43.77 34.09
N ASP A 885 2.69 43.17 35.24
CA ASP A 885 3.52 43.31 36.44
C ASP A 885 4.74 42.38 36.45
N MET A 886 4.61 41.15 35.92
CA MET A 886 5.60 40.08 36.17
C MET A 886 6.42 39.63 34.94
N MET A 887 6.10 40.07 33.72
CA MET A 887 6.83 39.62 32.51
C MET A 887 8.29 40.12 32.47
N GLY A 888 8.56 41.31 33.01
CA GLY A 888 9.91 41.89 33.04
C GLY A 888 10.37 42.49 31.71
N LYS A 889 11.69 42.73 31.59
CA LYS A 889 12.34 43.37 30.43
C LYS A 889 13.56 42.59 29.95
N GLN A 890 13.98 42.82 28.71
CA GLN A 890 15.22 42.27 28.16
C GLN A 890 16.45 42.95 28.78
N GLY A 891 17.02 42.37 29.85
CA GLY A 891 18.10 43.01 30.63
C GLY A 891 17.63 44.28 31.37
N GLU A 892 18.56 45.09 31.87
CA GLU A 892 18.21 46.29 32.67
C GLU A 892 17.56 47.42 31.83
N ASN A 893 17.92 47.55 30.55
CA ASN A 893 17.50 48.66 29.68
C ASN A 893 16.79 48.24 28.38
N GLY A 894 16.47 46.97 28.17
CA GLY A 894 15.80 46.52 26.95
C GLY A 894 14.28 46.72 26.97
N PRO A 895 13.61 46.43 25.83
CA PRO A 895 12.16 46.51 25.74
C PRO A 895 11.49 45.56 26.74
N ALA A 896 10.31 45.96 27.21
CA ALA A 896 9.47 45.10 28.03
C ALA A 896 8.98 43.90 27.20
N TYR A 897 9.01 42.71 27.78
CA TYR A 897 8.57 41.49 27.07
C TYR A 897 7.07 41.50 26.74
N PHE A 898 6.29 42.31 27.48
CA PHE A 898 4.86 42.50 27.28
C PHE A 898 4.50 44.00 27.39
N THR A 899 3.75 44.52 26.43
CA THR A 899 3.39 45.95 26.33
C THR A 899 1.90 46.19 26.08
N ASP A 900 1.10 45.13 26.04
CA ASP A 900 -0.33 45.26 25.74
C ASP A 900 -1.13 45.84 26.93
N ASN A 901 -2.21 46.56 26.65
CA ASN A 901 -3.03 47.30 27.62
C ASN A 901 -4.51 46.90 27.66
N ALA A 902 -4.93 45.88 26.89
CA ALA A 902 -6.32 45.44 26.85
C ALA A 902 -6.43 43.92 26.91
N SER A 903 -7.39 43.41 27.70
CA SER A 903 -7.74 41.99 27.71
C SER A 903 -8.45 41.66 26.38
N THR A 904 -7.90 40.74 25.60
CA THR A 904 -8.48 40.34 24.30
C THR A 904 -8.88 38.88 24.27
N SER A 905 -9.84 38.49 23.43
CA SER A 905 -10.26 37.09 23.28
C SER A 905 -9.12 36.18 22.81
N ALA A 906 -8.27 36.67 21.90
CA ALA A 906 -7.08 35.94 21.43
C ALA A 906 -6.06 35.70 22.57
N LEU A 907 -5.79 36.73 23.38
CA LEU A 907 -4.90 36.63 24.54
C LEU A 907 -5.48 35.69 25.62
N PHE A 908 -6.78 35.77 25.86
CA PHE A 908 -7.47 34.90 26.82
C PHE A 908 -7.55 33.45 26.33
N ALA A 909 -7.78 33.23 25.04
CA ALA A 909 -7.73 31.90 24.43
C ALA A 909 -6.36 31.23 24.60
N MET A 910 -5.25 31.99 24.54
CA MET A 910 -3.91 31.47 24.85
C MET A 910 -3.75 31.02 26.31
N GLN A 911 -4.47 31.65 27.26
CA GLN A 911 -4.45 31.26 28.68
C GLN A 911 -5.34 30.06 28.96
N LEU A 912 -6.52 29.98 28.34
CA LEU A 912 -7.42 28.84 28.42
C LEU A 912 -6.90 27.61 27.69
N ASN A 913 -6.05 27.80 26.69
CA ASN A 913 -5.47 26.70 25.93
C ASN A 913 -4.77 25.71 26.85
N ASP A 914 -5.17 24.45 26.90
CA ASP A 914 -4.45 23.42 27.67
C ASP A 914 -3.03 23.27 27.08
N PRO A 915 -1.95 23.20 27.90
CA PRO A 915 -0.61 23.08 27.35
C PRO A 915 -0.51 21.82 26.51
N ILE A 916 0.11 21.95 25.34
CA ILE A 916 0.46 20.80 24.51
C ILE A 916 1.50 20.00 25.29
N TYR A 917 1.09 18.88 25.84
CA TYR A 917 1.99 17.99 26.53
C TYR A 917 2.92 17.33 25.52
N ASN A 918 4.21 17.29 25.87
CA ASN A 918 5.19 16.49 25.17
C ASN A 918 5.93 15.58 26.14
N LEU A 919 6.13 14.33 25.73
CA LEU A 919 7.03 13.40 26.39
C LEU A 919 8.34 13.40 25.62
N THR A 920 9.38 13.95 26.23
CA THR A 920 10.74 13.90 25.69
C THR A 920 11.50 12.78 26.36
N ILE A 921 11.82 11.74 25.60
CA ILE A 921 12.64 10.62 26.03
C ILE A 921 14.07 10.92 25.62
N ASN A 922 14.89 11.33 26.58
CA ASN A 922 16.32 11.54 26.36
C ASN A 922 17.05 10.19 26.50
N MET A 923 17.64 9.72 25.40
CA MET A 923 18.34 8.43 25.34
C MET A 923 19.86 8.57 25.56
N ALA A 924 20.37 9.78 25.79
CA ALA A 924 21.78 10.00 26.15
C ALA A 924 22.07 9.69 27.63
N ASP A 925 21.04 9.72 28.48
CA ASP A 925 21.18 9.56 29.93
C ASP A 925 21.22 8.06 30.33
N ARG A 926 22.34 7.58 30.90
CA ARG A 926 22.68 6.15 31.01
C ARG A 926 21.97 5.41 32.17
N ALA A 927 20.64 5.48 32.24
CA ALA A 927 19.85 4.60 33.11
C ALA A 927 19.80 3.15 32.55
N MET A 928 19.42 2.15 33.37
CA MET A 928 19.40 0.74 32.95
C MET A 928 18.55 0.46 31.69
N ALA A 929 17.43 1.17 31.51
CA ALA A 929 16.58 1.07 30.31
C ALA A 929 17.33 1.49 29.03
N VAL A 930 18.22 2.49 29.13
CA VAL A 930 19.07 2.97 28.03
C VAL A 930 20.20 1.98 27.71
N GLN A 931 20.65 1.19 28.68
CA GLN A 931 21.63 0.12 28.44
C GLN A 931 21.05 -1.03 27.60
N ALA A 932 19.77 -1.36 27.76
CA ALA A 932 19.09 -2.33 26.90
C ALA A 932 18.94 -1.81 25.46
N ILE A 933 18.63 -0.52 25.29
CA ILE A 933 18.61 0.14 23.97
C ILE A 933 20.01 0.15 23.33
N ALA A 934 21.06 0.39 24.11
CA ALA A 934 22.43 0.41 23.60
C ALA A 934 22.87 -0.92 22.96
N ASN A 935 22.29 -2.06 23.39
CA ASN A 935 22.55 -3.38 22.80
C ASN A 935 21.93 -3.58 21.40
N LEU A 936 21.12 -2.63 20.92
CA LEU A 936 20.63 -2.60 19.53
C LEU A 936 21.72 -2.09 18.57
N ALA A 937 22.73 -1.38 19.06
CA ALA A 937 23.79 -0.82 18.23
C ALA A 937 24.78 -1.90 17.76
N PRO A 938 25.32 -1.81 16.54
CA PRO A 938 26.43 -2.64 16.12
C PRO A 938 27.69 -2.28 16.95
N PRO A 939 28.53 -3.26 17.31
CA PRO A 939 29.73 -3.01 18.12
C PRO A 939 30.75 -2.03 17.48
N ASP A 940 30.74 -1.92 16.15
CA ASP A 940 31.71 -1.13 15.36
C ASP A 940 31.19 0.27 14.94
N MET A 941 29.88 0.53 15.04
CA MET A 941 29.27 1.84 14.68
C MET A 941 29.10 2.72 15.91
N ARG A 942 30.19 3.30 16.41
CA ARG A 942 30.14 4.27 17.52
C ARG A 942 29.66 5.66 17.11
N ASP A 943 29.70 5.98 15.82
CA ASP A 943 29.40 7.31 15.29
C ASP A 943 27.91 7.54 14.96
N GLY A 944 27.06 6.51 15.10
CA GLY A 944 25.60 6.63 14.90
C GLY A 944 25.12 6.81 13.46
N SER A 945 26.00 6.60 12.48
CA SER A 945 25.67 6.68 11.04
C SER A 945 24.55 5.69 10.66
N PRO A 946 23.70 6.01 9.66
CA PRO A 946 22.63 5.13 9.20
C PRO A 946 23.15 3.73 8.82
N GLU A 947 22.51 2.66 9.31
CA GLU A 947 22.89 1.29 8.91
C GLU A 947 22.46 1.04 7.47
N LEU A 948 23.42 0.75 6.58
CA LEU A 948 23.12 0.36 5.21
C LEU A 948 22.67 -1.10 5.16
N ARG A 949 21.35 -1.32 5.05
CA ARG A 949 20.78 -2.67 5.00
C ARG A 949 20.60 -3.17 3.56
N THR A 950 21.63 -3.81 3.02
CA THR A 950 21.61 -4.52 1.73
C THR A 950 21.25 -5.99 1.86
N ILE A 951 20.99 -6.64 0.72
CA ILE A 951 20.74 -8.08 0.59
C ILE A 951 22.07 -8.85 0.45
N ASN A 952 22.20 -10.00 1.12
CA ASN A 952 23.43 -10.79 1.25
C ASN A 952 23.35 -12.20 0.60
N MET A 953 22.16 -12.77 0.40
CA MET A 953 21.96 -14.03 -0.31
C MET A 953 22.18 -13.83 -1.83
N MET A 954 23.44 -13.83 -2.26
CA MET A 954 23.92 -13.43 -3.59
C MET A 954 24.49 -14.58 -4.44
N GLU A 955 24.55 -15.80 -3.92
CA GLU A 955 24.96 -16.98 -4.70
C GLU A 955 23.74 -17.72 -5.26
N ALA A 956 23.82 -18.19 -6.50
CA ALA A 956 22.72 -18.88 -7.17
C ALA A 956 22.52 -20.30 -6.62
N VAL A 957 21.26 -20.76 -6.64
CA VAL A 957 20.97 -22.18 -6.38
C VAL A 957 21.28 -22.99 -7.63
N ARG A 958 22.16 -23.98 -7.46
CA ARG A 958 22.40 -25.04 -8.45
C ARG A 958 21.73 -26.31 -7.96
N VAL A 959 20.73 -26.80 -8.69
CA VAL A 959 20.19 -28.13 -8.46
C VAL A 959 21.24 -29.15 -8.93
N LYS A 960 21.73 -30.00 -8.01
CA LYS A 960 22.73 -31.03 -8.31
C LYS A 960 22.11 -32.01 -9.32
N LYS A 961 22.61 -32.02 -10.56
CA LYS A 961 22.11 -32.90 -11.62
C LYS A 961 22.44 -34.36 -11.27
N LEU A 962 21.48 -35.27 -11.47
CA LEU A 962 21.61 -36.72 -11.20
C LEU A 962 22.38 -37.48 -12.31
N SER A 963 23.23 -36.83 -13.09
CA SER A 963 24.02 -37.49 -14.13
C SER A 963 25.43 -36.91 -14.22
N ALA A 964 26.38 -37.57 -13.56
CA ALA A 964 27.77 -37.54 -14.01
C ALA A 964 27.97 -38.75 -14.92
N PHE A 965 28.04 -38.52 -16.23
CA PHE A 965 28.80 -39.42 -17.11
C PHE A 965 29.96 -38.61 -17.65
N GLY A 966 31.15 -38.94 -17.15
CA GLY A 966 32.40 -38.37 -17.63
C GLY A 966 32.69 -38.84 -19.05
N THR A 967 33.17 -37.93 -19.87
CA THR A 967 34.38 -38.16 -20.66
C THR A 967 34.89 -36.79 -21.08
N GLU A 968 36.12 -36.49 -20.65
CA GLU A 968 36.94 -35.45 -21.22
C GLU A 968 36.94 -35.63 -22.74
N VAL A 969 36.31 -34.71 -23.48
CA VAL A 969 36.59 -34.59 -24.91
C VAL A 969 37.96 -33.95 -25.01
N SER A 970 38.97 -34.80 -25.04
CA SER A 970 40.33 -34.45 -25.45
C SER A 970 40.26 -33.70 -26.78
N ALA A 971 40.94 -32.55 -26.85
CA ALA A 971 41.16 -31.83 -28.09
C ALA A 971 41.88 -32.77 -29.07
N ALA A 972 41.18 -33.20 -30.12
CA ALA A 972 41.79 -34.03 -31.16
C ALA A 972 42.96 -33.25 -31.81
N PRO A 973 44.12 -33.90 -32.04
CA PRO A 973 45.30 -33.24 -32.59
C PRO A 973 45.08 -32.85 -34.04
N VAL A 974 45.73 -31.74 -34.41
CA VAL A 974 45.80 -31.18 -35.75
C VAL A 974 46.58 -32.13 -36.65
N GLU A 975 45.90 -32.79 -37.59
CA GLU A 975 46.54 -33.29 -38.79
C GLU A 975 45.95 -32.59 -40.02
N ASN A 976 46.85 -31.90 -40.72
CA ASN A 976 46.62 -31.24 -41.99
C ASN A 976 46.54 -32.30 -43.09
N VAL A 977 45.37 -32.49 -43.68
CA VAL A 977 45.24 -33.07 -45.02
C VAL A 977 44.37 -32.13 -45.86
N PRO A 978 44.88 -31.61 -46.99
CA PRO A 978 44.09 -30.79 -47.90
C PRO A 978 43.22 -31.72 -48.75
N HIS A 979 41.92 -31.48 -48.78
CA HIS A 979 41.07 -32.06 -49.83
C HIS A 979 40.30 -30.95 -50.53
N ASP A 980 40.50 -30.97 -51.84
CA ASP A 980 40.01 -30.06 -52.86
C ASP A 980 38.49 -29.99 -52.94
N GLU A 981 38.07 -28.91 -53.62
CA GLU A 981 36.74 -28.68 -54.14
C GLU A 981 36.20 -29.93 -54.86
N ASP A 982 35.01 -30.39 -54.48
CA ASP A 982 34.04 -30.94 -55.42
C ASP A 982 32.63 -30.88 -54.83
N GLU A 983 31.79 -30.19 -55.59
CA GLU A 983 30.35 -30.07 -55.45
C GLU A 983 29.73 -31.22 -56.25
N TYR A 984 29.26 -32.31 -55.63
CA TYR A 984 28.21 -33.21 -56.16
C TYR A 984 27.79 -34.26 -55.12
N ASN A 985 26.47 -34.42 -54.94
CA ASN A 985 25.75 -35.57 -54.37
C ASN A 985 26.34 -36.28 -53.13
N ASP A 986 25.77 -36.01 -51.95
CA ASP A 986 25.84 -36.94 -50.81
C ASP A 986 24.44 -37.38 -50.37
N THR A 987 23.91 -38.37 -51.10
CA THR A 987 22.80 -39.25 -50.69
C THR A 987 23.35 -40.59 -50.21
N GLY A 988 24.43 -40.63 -49.41
CA GLY A 988 25.12 -41.90 -49.15
C GLY A 988 25.99 -42.01 -47.91
N ARG A 989 25.73 -41.28 -46.82
CA ARG A 989 26.38 -41.52 -45.52
C ARG A 989 25.39 -41.84 -44.42
N GLU A 990 25.06 -43.12 -44.31
CA GLU A 990 24.53 -43.73 -43.09
C GLU A 990 25.70 -43.96 -42.13
N ASP A 991 25.80 -43.19 -41.06
CA ASP A 991 26.67 -43.53 -39.93
C ASP A 991 26.04 -44.75 -39.22
N SER A 992 26.51 -45.95 -39.55
CA SER A 992 26.02 -47.20 -38.95
C SER A 992 26.59 -47.38 -37.54
N PHE A 993 25.76 -47.14 -36.51
CA PHE A 993 26.04 -47.63 -35.16
C PHE A 993 25.67 -49.12 -35.09
N MET A 994 26.66 -50.01 -35.20
CA MET A 994 26.45 -51.46 -35.00
C MET A 994 26.68 -51.83 -33.53
N ARG A 995 25.79 -52.66 -32.96
CA ARG A 995 26.09 -53.41 -31.72
C ARG A 995 26.96 -54.62 -32.06
N ALA A 996 27.72 -55.10 -31.07
CA ALA A 996 28.53 -56.32 -31.21
C ALA A 996 27.66 -57.51 -31.64
N GLU A 997 28.19 -58.37 -32.52
CA GLU A 997 27.46 -59.49 -33.17
C GLU A 997 26.90 -60.53 -32.18
N ASP A 998 27.41 -60.53 -30.95
CA ASP A 998 27.01 -61.39 -29.83
C ASP A 998 25.92 -60.76 -28.94
N TYR A 999 25.46 -59.55 -29.23
CA TYR A 999 24.39 -58.91 -28.48
C TYR A 999 23.02 -59.54 -28.79
N VAL A 1000 22.56 -60.39 -27.89
CA VAL A 1000 21.17 -60.86 -27.86
C VAL A 1000 20.35 -59.93 -26.97
N SER A 1001 19.37 -59.22 -27.53
CA SER A 1001 18.46 -58.39 -26.73
C SER A 1001 17.59 -59.28 -25.84
N PRO A 1002 17.54 -59.08 -24.51
CA PRO A 1002 16.59 -59.79 -23.68
C PRO A 1002 15.18 -59.25 -23.98
N LEU A 1003 14.23 -60.12 -24.34
CA LEU A 1003 12.84 -59.76 -24.61
C LEU A 1003 12.12 -59.07 -23.44
N ASP A 1004 12.66 -59.16 -22.21
CA ASP A 1004 12.04 -58.68 -20.97
C ASP A 1004 12.81 -57.54 -20.27
N ALA A 1005 13.83 -56.93 -20.90
CA ALA A 1005 14.66 -55.94 -20.21
C ALA A 1005 13.91 -54.65 -19.85
N VAL A 1006 12.94 -54.20 -20.66
CA VAL A 1006 12.29 -52.89 -20.46
C VAL A 1006 11.31 -52.91 -19.28
N SER A 1007 10.65 -54.04 -18.98
CA SER A 1007 9.69 -54.10 -17.86
C SER A 1007 10.35 -54.06 -16.49
N ASN A 1008 11.63 -54.45 -16.38
CA ASN A 1008 12.36 -54.53 -15.12
C ASN A 1008 13.01 -53.19 -14.68
N TYR A 1009 13.12 -52.21 -15.59
CA TYR A 1009 13.76 -50.92 -15.34
C TYR A 1009 12.82 -49.72 -15.51
N LEU A 1010 11.51 -49.93 -15.35
CA LEU A 1010 10.55 -48.84 -15.35
C LEU A 1010 10.65 -48.03 -14.05
N SER A 1011 10.56 -46.70 -14.18
CA SER A 1011 10.44 -45.80 -13.02
C SER A 1011 9.24 -46.22 -12.17
N PRO A 1012 9.26 -46.05 -10.82
CA PRO A 1012 8.25 -46.59 -9.90
C PRO A 1012 6.79 -46.10 -10.13
N HIS A 1013 6.54 -45.28 -11.15
CA HIS A 1013 5.22 -44.73 -11.50
C HIS A 1013 4.72 -45.18 -12.88
N VAL A 1014 5.51 -45.99 -13.63
CA VAL A 1014 5.13 -46.55 -14.93
C VAL A 1014 4.77 -48.02 -14.74
N ARG A 1015 3.48 -48.37 -14.90
CA ARG A 1015 3.02 -49.76 -14.77
C ARG A 1015 3.32 -50.54 -16.05
N ALA A 1016 3.99 -51.69 -15.92
CA ALA A 1016 4.19 -52.62 -17.05
C ALA A 1016 2.83 -53.15 -17.55
N MET A 1017 2.65 -53.21 -18.87
CA MET A 1017 1.46 -53.82 -19.47
C MET A 1017 1.55 -55.36 -19.48
N PRO A 1018 0.44 -56.08 -19.26
CA PRO A 1018 0.44 -57.54 -19.30
C PRO A 1018 0.75 -58.04 -20.72
N LEU A 1019 1.82 -58.84 -20.84
CA LEU A 1019 2.29 -59.44 -22.09
C LEU A 1019 1.35 -60.55 -22.56
N HIS A 1020 1.08 -60.60 -23.87
CA HIS A 1020 0.43 -61.74 -24.51
C HIS A 1020 1.38 -62.96 -24.53
N ARG A 1021 1.02 -64.07 -23.86
CA ARG A 1021 1.63 -65.40 -24.07
C ARG A 1021 0.69 -66.22 -24.95
N GLY A 1022 0.94 -66.26 -26.25
CA GLY A 1022 0.24 -67.17 -27.16
C GLY A 1022 0.68 -68.62 -26.95
N SER A 1023 -0.19 -69.58 -27.25
CA SER A 1023 0.11 -71.01 -27.25
C SER A 1023 1.12 -71.36 -28.35
N SER A 1024 2.23 -72.00 -27.97
CA SER A 1024 3.20 -72.59 -28.89
C SER A 1024 2.52 -73.68 -29.72
N VAL A 1025 2.38 -73.47 -31.02
CA VAL A 1025 1.98 -74.53 -31.95
C VAL A 1025 3.25 -75.09 -32.59
N SER A 1026 3.56 -76.32 -32.22
CA SER A 1026 4.51 -77.22 -32.87
C SER A 1026 4.08 -77.49 -34.31
N VAL A 1027 5.00 -77.30 -35.25
CA VAL A 1027 4.89 -77.74 -36.64
C VAL A 1027 4.93 -79.27 -36.70
N PRO A 1028 4.05 -79.92 -37.49
CA PRO A 1028 4.45 -81.11 -38.22
C PRO A 1028 4.34 -80.88 -39.73
N ASP A 1029 5.39 -81.32 -40.43
CA ASP A 1029 5.49 -81.43 -41.87
C ASP A 1029 4.41 -82.36 -42.43
N ILE A 1030 3.58 -81.90 -43.39
CA ILE A 1030 3.10 -82.69 -44.54
C ILE A 1030 2.87 -81.76 -45.75
N THR A 1031 3.36 -82.21 -46.90
CA THR A 1031 3.34 -81.66 -48.27
C THR A 1031 1.96 -81.70 -48.97
N PRO A 1032 1.79 -81.08 -50.16
CA PRO A 1032 0.62 -80.27 -50.51
C PRO A 1032 -0.45 -81.00 -51.33
N THR A 1033 -1.64 -80.40 -51.47
CA THR A 1033 -2.54 -80.70 -52.60
C THR A 1033 -3.42 -79.50 -52.95
N ILE A 1034 -3.43 -79.15 -54.23
CA ILE A 1034 -4.27 -78.14 -54.89
C ILE A 1034 -5.66 -78.73 -55.09
N THR A 1035 -6.73 -77.94 -54.92
CA THR A 1035 -8.01 -78.14 -55.65
C THR A 1035 -8.87 -76.88 -55.68
N HIS A 1036 -9.52 -76.67 -56.83
CA HIS A 1036 -10.33 -75.53 -57.26
C HIS A 1036 -11.73 -75.46 -56.62
N GLY A 1037 -12.34 -74.26 -56.65
CA GLY A 1037 -13.80 -74.02 -56.53
C GLY A 1037 -14.10 -72.67 -55.87
N SER A 1038 -14.28 -71.57 -56.61
CA SER A 1038 -15.49 -71.10 -57.33
C SER A 1038 -16.34 -70.12 -56.51
N GLU A 1039 -16.35 -68.87 -57.00
CA GLU A 1039 -17.45 -67.87 -56.96
C GLU A 1039 -17.87 -67.29 -55.58
N VAL A 1040 -18.16 -66.00 -55.39
CA VAL A 1040 -18.94 -65.04 -56.19
C VAL A 1040 -18.47 -63.60 -55.86
N GLU A 1041 -18.16 -62.79 -56.88
CA GLU A 1041 -18.08 -61.32 -56.78
C GLU A 1041 -19.47 -60.72 -56.49
N PRO A 1042 -19.54 -59.50 -55.92
CA PRO A 1042 -20.14 -58.47 -56.77
C PRO A 1042 -19.22 -57.28 -56.98
N ARG A 1043 -19.12 -56.93 -58.26
CA ARG A 1043 -18.39 -55.82 -58.88
C ARG A 1043 -19.22 -54.51 -58.82
N PRO A 1044 -18.69 -53.36 -59.28
CA PRO A 1044 -18.52 -52.15 -58.48
C PRO A 1044 -19.56 -51.06 -58.80
N PHE A 1045 -19.86 -50.21 -57.81
CA PHE A 1045 -20.45 -48.89 -58.09
C PHE A 1045 -19.37 -47.81 -57.92
N LYS A 1046 -19.02 -47.17 -59.04
CA LYS A 1046 -18.45 -45.83 -59.04
C LYS A 1046 -19.51 -44.91 -58.44
N ASP A 1047 -19.19 -44.22 -57.35
CA ASP A 1047 -19.91 -43.01 -56.97
C ASP A 1047 -18.95 -41.94 -56.43
N LYS A 1048 -19.19 -40.73 -56.91
CA LYS A 1048 -18.61 -39.45 -56.46
C LYS A 1048 -18.81 -39.25 -54.95
N PRO A 1049 -18.00 -38.39 -54.29
CA PRO A 1049 -18.14 -38.13 -52.86
C PRO A 1049 -19.49 -37.49 -52.55
N SER A 1050 -20.32 -38.16 -51.74
CA SER A 1050 -21.55 -37.59 -51.21
C SER A 1050 -21.22 -36.54 -50.13
N GLY A 1051 -21.91 -35.40 -50.22
CA GLY A 1051 -21.72 -34.20 -49.42
C GLY A 1051 -21.96 -34.37 -47.91
N SER A 1052 -21.54 -33.34 -47.18
CA SER A 1052 -21.78 -33.19 -45.75
C SER A 1052 -23.27 -33.15 -45.46
N GLU A 1053 -23.79 -34.18 -44.80
CA GLU A 1053 -25.09 -34.07 -44.13
C GLU A 1053 -24.92 -33.14 -42.91
N PRO A 1054 -25.65 -32.01 -42.83
CA PRO A 1054 -25.46 -31.00 -41.79
C PRO A 1054 -25.81 -31.48 -40.38
N ALA A 1055 -26.40 -32.67 -40.21
CA ALA A 1055 -26.81 -33.24 -38.93
C ALA A 1055 -26.14 -34.61 -38.61
N SER A 1056 -24.96 -34.88 -39.17
CA SER A 1056 -24.22 -36.12 -38.89
C SER A 1056 -23.28 -35.98 -37.68
N ALA A 1057 -23.15 -37.06 -36.91
CA ALA A 1057 -22.25 -37.08 -35.75
C ALA A 1057 -20.78 -36.87 -36.18
N PRO A 1058 -19.99 -36.09 -35.42
CA PRO A 1058 -18.60 -35.79 -35.77
C PRO A 1058 -17.77 -37.08 -35.91
N ARG A 1059 -16.91 -37.14 -36.93
CA ARG A 1059 -15.98 -38.25 -37.15
C ARG A 1059 -14.55 -37.74 -37.15
N PHE A 1060 -13.65 -38.54 -36.60
CA PHE A 1060 -12.22 -38.24 -36.59
C PHE A 1060 -11.54 -38.91 -37.77
N LEU A 1061 -10.70 -38.15 -38.48
CA LEU A 1061 -9.82 -38.67 -39.52
C LEU A 1061 -8.47 -38.99 -38.88
N MET A 1062 -8.04 -40.23 -39.04
CA MET A 1062 -6.83 -40.76 -38.42
C MET A 1062 -5.77 -41.07 -39.47
N ARG A 1063 -4.51 -40.85 -39.11
CA ARG A 1063 -3.32 -41.23 -39.89
C ARG A 1063 -2.25 -41.80 -38.96
N ILE A 1064 -1.53 -42.80 -39.45
CA ILE A 1064 -0.42 -43.44 -38.71
C ILE A 1064 0.83 -43.39 -39.57
N SER A 1065 1.93 -42.88 -39.01
CA SER A 1065 3.23 -42.77 -39.69
C SER A 1065 4.38 -43.12 -38.77
N SER A 1066 5.48 -43.64 -39.35
CA SER A 1066 6.76 -43.77 -38.64
C SER A 1066 7.62 -42.51 -38.80
N ASN A 1067 8.60 -42.32 -37.91
CA ASN A 1067 9.54 -41.18 -37.94
C ASN A 1067 10.34 -41.08 -39.27
N GLN A 1068 10.55 -42.20 -39.97
CA GLN A 1068 11.31 -42.25 -41.22
C GLN A 1068 10.47 -41.94 -42.47
N ALA A 1069 9.13 -41.88 -42.37
CA ALA A 1069 8.27 -41.61 -43.52
C ALA A 1069 8.30 -40.10 -43.86
N GLY A 1070 8.88 -39.74 -45.00
CA GLY A 1070 8.89 -38.37 -45.53
C GLY A 1070 7.48 -37.79 -45.71
N ILE A 1071 7.40 -36.45 -45.72
CA ILE A 1071 6.20 -35.61 -45.76
C ILE A 1071 5.25 -36.03 -46.91
N GLY A 1072 4.34 -36.95 -46.61
CA GLY A 1072 3.36 -37.49 -47.56
C GLY A 1072 1.99 -37.67 -46.90
N ASN A 1073 0.92 -37.46 -47.66
CA ASN A 1073 -0.47 -37.49 -47.17
C ASN A 1073 -1.04 -38.93 -46.95
N LYS A 1074 -0.21 -39.97 -46.86
CA LYS A 1074 -0.62 -41.39 -46.77
C LYS A 1074 -0.21 -42.02 -45.43
N SER A 1075 -1.04 -42.93 -44.90
CA SER A 1075 -0.73 -43.71 -43.69
C SER A 1075 0.24 -44.85 -44.03
N GLN A 1076 1.53 -44.61 -43.84
CA GLN A 1076 2.60 -45.52 -44.21
C GLN A 1076 3.63 -45.66 -43.09
N ILE A 1077 4.07 -46.89 -42.85
CA ILE A 1077 5.14 -47.23 -41.90
C ILE A 1077 6.30 -47.79 -42.70
N VAL A 1078 7.48 -47.19 -42.53
CA VAL A 1078 8.71 -47.61 -43.18
C VAL A 1078 9.54 -48.47 -42.23
N LEU A 1079 9.90 -49.68 -42.65
CA LEU A 1079 10.80 -50.56 -41.92
C LEU A 1079 12.22 -50.46 -42.49
N ASP A 1080 13.17 -50.13 -41.62
CA ASP A 1080 14.60 -50.19 -41.89
C ASP A 1080 15.08 -51.67 -41.96
N ARG A 1081 16.24 -51.94 -42.57
CA ARG A 1081 16.82 -53.28 -42.80
C ARG A 1081 16.84 -54.14 -41.53
N TRP A 1082 17.04 -53.51 -40.37
CA TRP A 1082 17.17 -54.14 -39.06
C TRP A 1082 15.85 -54.29 -38.27
N ASN A 1083 14.73 -53.74 -38.78
CA ASN A 1083 13.40 -53.77 -38.16
C ASN A 1083 13.40 -53.48 -36.64
N LEU A 1084 14.14 -52.43 -36.22
CA LEU A 1084 14.17 -52.00 -34.82
C LEU A 1084 12.81 -51.46 -34.37
N PRO A 1085 12.44 -51.55 -33.08
CA PRO A 1085 11.23 -50.92 -32.55
C PRO A 1085 11.22 -49.41 -32.83
N GLN A 1086 10.10 -48.90 -33.35
CA GLN A 1086 9.98 -47.51 -33.81
C GLN A 1086 8.86 -46.76 -33.09
N ASP A 1087 8.95 -45.44 -33.07
CA ASP A 1087 7.88 -44.58 -32.57
C ASP A 1087 6.82 -44.37 -33.65
N LEU A 1088 5.57 -44.68 -33.32
CA LEU A 1088 4.41 -44.49 -34.19
C LEU A 1088 3.68 -43.20 -33.83
N ILE A 1089 3.50 -42.32 -34.81
CA ILE A 1089 2.76 -41.07 -34.64
C ILE A 1089 1.34 -41.26 -35.16
N PHE A 1090 0.37 -41.06 -34.27
CA PHE A 1090 -1.06 -41.06 -34.59
C PHE A 1090 -1.50 -39.61 -34.75
N SER A 1091 -1.80 -39.19 -35.98
CA SER A 1091 -2.39 -37.88 -36.27
C SER A 1091 -3.91 -38.01 -36.37
N ILE A 1092 -4.64 -37.33 -35.49
CA ILE A 1092 -6.08 -37.47 -35.33
C ILE A 1092 -6.73 -36.09 -35.42
N VAL A 1093 -7.40 -35.82 -36.54
CA VAL A 1093 -8.01 -34.52 -36.83
C VAL A 1093 -9.51 -34.65 -36.94
N LEU A 1094 -10.26 -33.72 -36.35
CA LEU A 1094 -11.71 -33.70 -36.46
C LEU A 1094 -12.15 -33.26 -37.87
N LYS A 1095 -12.99 -34.07 -38.54
CA LYS A 1095 -13.61 -33.68 -39.82
C LYS A 1095 -14.90 -32.90 -39.53
N GLN A 1096 -14.87 -31.58 -39.75
CA GLN A 1096 -15.93 -30.65 -39.31
C GLN A 1096 -17.27 -30.78 -40.06
N SER A 1097 -18.36 -30.57 -39.31
CA SER A 1097 -19.59 -29.88 -39.72
C SER A 1097 -19.74 -28.69 -38.77
N GLU A 1098 -20.00 -27.48 -39.29
CA GLU A 1098 -19.84 -26.21 -38.56
C GLU A 1098 -20.89 -25.98 -37.44
N ILE A 1099 -21.90 -26.85 -37.28
CA ILE A 1099 -23.01 -26.66 -36.33
C ILE A 1099 -23.29 -27.97 -35.55
N ASN A 1100 -22.38 -28.39 -34.66
CA ASN A 1100 -22.50 -29.67 -33.94
C ASN A 1100 -22.25 -29.53 -32.41
N GLN A 1101 -23.28 -29.74 -31.59
CA GLN A 1101 -23.23 -29.67 -30.10
C GLN A 1101 -22.94 -31.03 -29.43
N TYR A 1102 -22.06 -31.85 -29.99
CA TYR A 1102 -21.76 -33.19 -29.45
C TYR A 1102 -20.75 -33.13 -28.29
N LEU A 1103 -21.02 -33.90 -27.23
CA LEU A 1103 -20.18 -33.99 -26.03
C LEU A 1103 -19.29 -35.23 -26.11
N LEU A 1104 -18.02 -35.05 -26.49
CA LEU A 1104 -17.04 -36.13 -26.64
C LEU A 1104 -16.59 -36.66 -25.28
N MET A 1105 -16.73 -37.97 -25.06
CA MET A 1105 -16.29 -38.65 -23.84
C MET A 1105 -15.01 -39.47 -24.04
N GLU A 1106 -14.89 -40.15 -25.19
CA GLU A 1106 -13.78 -41.08 -25.43
C GLU A 1106 -13.58 -41.26 -26.93
N VAL A 1107 -12.32 -41.33 -27.36
CA VAL A 1107 -11.95 -41.89 -28.67
C VAL A 1107 -11.14 -43.17 -28.42
N THR A 1108 -11.59 -44.28 -28.97
CA THR A 1108 -10.95 -45.60 -28.83
C THR A 1108 -10.36 -46.03 -30.17
N ILE A 1109 -9.12 -46.53 -30.15
CA ILE A 1109 -8.41 -47.09 -31.30
C ILE A 1109 -8.05 -48.54 -30.96
N ASP A 1110 -8.47 -49.47 -31.81
CA ASP A 1110 -8.23 -50.90 -31.63
C ASP A 1110 -7.29 -51.39 -32.75
N ILE A 1111 -6.11 -51.89 -32.35
CA ILE A 1111 -5.09 -52.49 -33.24
C ILE A 1111 -5.06 -53.99 -32.96
N THR A 1112 -5.21 -54.82 -34.00
CA THR A 1112 -5.14 -56.28 -33.87
C THR A 1112 -3.74 -56.74 -33.50
N LEU A 1113 -3.62 -57.56 -32.45
CA LEU A 1113 -2.39 -58.26 -32.08
C LEU A 1113 -2.41 -59.66 -32.70
N GLY A 1114 -1.34 -60.03 -33.41
CA GLY A 1114 -1.27 -61.32 -34.12
C GLY A 1114 0.13 -61.67 -34.61
N SER A 1115 0.31 -62.93 -34.99
CA SER A 1115 1.58 -63.42 -35.52
C SER A 1115 1.79 -62.88 -36.94
N PRO A 1116 3.04 -62.61 -37.39
CA PRO A 1116 3.31 -62.19 -38.77
C PRO A 1116 2.81 -63.18 -39.84
N ASN A 1117 2.48 -64.42 -39.47
CA ASN A 1117 2.00 -65.48 -40.37
C ASN A 1117 0.46 -65.61 -40.42
N ASP A 1118 -0.30 -64.74 -39.75
CA ASP A 1118 -1.77 -64.78 -39.78
C ASP A 1118 -2.35 -64.37 -41.15
N ALA A 1119 -3.47 -64.98 -41.56
CA ALA A 1119 -4.14 -64.74 -42.85
C ALA A 1119 -4.60 -63.27 -43.06
N THR A 1120 -4.76 -62.52 -41.98
CA THR A 1120 -4.97 -61.06 -41.99
C THR A 1120 -3.77 -60.41 -41.32
N TYR A 1121 -3.01 -59.61 -42.06
CA TYR A 1121 -1.78 -58.98 -41.55
C TYR A 1121 -2.04 -58.13 -40.30
N ALA A 1122 -1.48 -58.55 -39.16
CA ALA A 1122 -1.52 -57.81 -37.90
C ALA A 1122 -0.29 -56.90 -37.79
N LEU A 1123 -0.50 -55.62 -37.46
CA LEU A 1123 0.55 -54.59 -37.46
C LEU A 1123 1.66 -54.88 -36.43
N ILE A 1124 1.27 -55.41 -35.27
CA ILE A 1124 2.16 -55.68 -34.13
C ILE A 1124 1.78 -57.02 -33.49
N SER A 1125 2.78 -57.78 -33.02
CA SER A 1125 2.57 -59.06 -32.33
C SER A 1125 2.32 -58.89 -30.84
N ASN A 1126 3.07 -57.98 -30.21
CA ASN A 1126 2.88 -57.56 -28.82
C ASN A 1126 3.44 -56.15 -28.62
N TYR A 1127 3.00 -55.43 -27.60
CA TYR A 1127 3.50 -54.08 -27.27
C TYR A 1127 4.22 -54.07 -25.92
N THR A 1128 5.53 -53.86 -25.95
CA THR A 1128 6.43 -53.85 -24.78
C THR A 1128 7.02 -52.45 -24.50
N GLY A 1129 6.55 -51.43 -25.22
CA GLY A 1129 7.03 -50.04 -25.09
C GLY A 1129 6.54 -49.32 -23.83
N PRO A 1130 7.09 -48.11 -23.55
CA PRO A 1130 6.85 -47.35 -22.31
C PRO A 1130 5.42 -46.78 -22.18
N GLY A 1131 4.62 -46.84 -23.24
CA GLY A 1131 3.25 -46.32 -23.29
C GLY A 1131 3.04 -45.29 -24.39
N ALA A 1132 1.92 -44.56 -24.33
CA ALA A 1132 1.58 -43.54 -25.30
C ALA A 1132 1.59 -42.14 -24.66
N HIS A 1133 2.04 -41.13 -25.40
CA HIS A 1133 2.14 -39.75 -24.95
C HIS A 1133 1.37 -38.81 -25.89
N MET A 1134 0.49 -37.97 -25.35
CA MET A 1134 -0.17 -36.92 -26.16
C MET A 1134 0.89 -35.99 -26.76
N LEU A 1135 0.82 -35.75 -28.07
CA LEU A 1135 1.63 -34.74 -28.77
C LEU A 1135 0.88 -33.40 -28.84
N THR A 1136 -0.43 -33.47 -29.04
CA THR A 1136 -1.32 -32.30 -29.11
C THR A 1136 -2.42 -32.42 -28.05
N ASN A 1137 -2.97 -31.31 -27.60
CA ASN A 1137 -4.09 -31.26 -26.65
C ASN A 1137 -3.87 -32.09 -25.35
N LEU A 1138 -2.95 -31.61 -24.50
CA LEU A 1138 -2.59 -32.19 -23.18
C LEU A 1138 -3.75 -32.26 -22.16
N ARG A 1139 -4.95 -31.81 -22.53
CA ARG A 1139 -6.19 -31.95 -21.75
C ARG A 1139 -6.77 -33.37 -21.82
N PHE A 1140 -6.17 -34.26 -22.60
CA PHE A 1140 -6.55 -35.67 -22.71
C PHE A 1140 -5.47 -36.58 -22.13
N ASN A 1141 -5.89 -37.76 -21.66
CA ASN A 1141 -5.04 -38.87 -21.26
C ASN A 1141 -5.07 -39.94 -22.35
N VAL A 1142 -3.90 -40.49 -22.72
CA VAL A 1142 -3.78 -41.67 -23.59
C VAL A 1142 -3.50 -42.88 -22.72
N ILE A 1143 -4.35 -43.89 -22.83
CA ILE A 1143 -4.22 -45.10 -22.04
C ILE A 1143 -4.23 -46.29 -22.99
N PRO A 1144 -3.06 -46.88 -23.30
CA PRO A 1144 -2.99 -48.15 -24.00
C PRO A 1144 -3.35 -49.29 -23.04
N THR A 1145 -4.12 -50.26 -23.52
CA THR A 1145 -4.57 -51.45 -22.77
C THR A 1145 -4.65 -52.63 -23.72
N THR A 1146 -4.27 -53.82 -23.28
CA THR A 1146 -4.49 -55.05 -24.05
C THR A 1146 -5.76 -55.73 -23.58
N PHE A 1147 -6.59 -56.22 -24.51
CA PHE A 1147 -7.78 -56.99 -24.15
C PHE A 1147 -8.05 -58.10 -25.18
N TYR A 1148 -8.76 -59.15 -24.74
CA TYR A 1148 -9.18 -60.27 -25.57
C TYR A 1148 -10.64 -60.10 -25.98
N ASP A 1149 -10.92 -60.11 -27.28
CA ASP A 1149 -12.29 -60.11 -27.78
C ASP A 1149 -12.78 -61.54 -27.99
N GLN A 1150 -13.67 -62.00 -27.13
CA GLN A 1150 -14.26 -63.35 -27.18
C GLN A 1150 -15.06 -63.58 -28.46
N ASN A 1151 -15.64 -62.54 -29.06
CA ASN A 1151 -16.50 -62.67 -30.24
C ASN A 1151 -15.69 -62.85 -31.53
N GLN A 1152 -14.49 -62.29 -31.58
CA GLN A 1152 -13.60 -62.37 -32.74
C GLN A 1152 -12.42 -63.31 -32.51
N ASN A 1153 -12.33 -63.91 -31.31
CA ASN A 1153 -11.28 -64.82 -30.88
C ASN A 1153 -9.86 -64.27 -31.12
N ARG A 1154 -9.67 -62.97 -30.84
CA ARG A 1154 -8.44 -62.22 -31.15
C ARG A 1154 -8.06 -61.24 -30.03
N TYR A 1155 -6.77 -61.00 -29.88
CA TYR A 1155 -6.23 -59.98 -28.97
C TYR A 1155 -6.13 -58.62 -29.67
N TYR A 1156 -6.41 -57.57 -28.92
CA TYR A 1156 -6.35 -56.19 -29.39
C TYR A 1156 -5.52 -55.32 -28.44
N LEU A 1157 -4.71 -54.44 -29.01
CA LEU A 1157 -4.19 -53.26 -28.32
C LEU A 1157 -5.20 -52.12 -28.48
N ARG A 1158 -5.91 -51.83 -27.39
CA ARG A 1158 -6.87 -50.74 -27.29
C ARG A 1158 -6.23 -49.51 -26.69
N ILE A 1159 -6.20 -48.43 -27.45
CA ILE A 1159 -5.73 -47.12 -27.01
C ILE A 1159 -6.94 -46.24 -26.77
N ARG A 1160 -7.12 -45.78 -25.52
CA ARG A 1160 -8.24 -44.92 -25.10
C ARG A 1160 -7.76 -43.50 -24.88
N LEU A 1161 -8.38 -42.54 -25.57
CA LEU A 1161 -8.18 -41.11 -25.39
C LEU A 1161 -9.33 -40.56 -24.54
N LEU A 1162 -9.02 -40.14 -23.31
CA LEU A 1162 -10.01 -39.69 -22.31
C LEU A 1162 -9.76 -38.23 -21.90
N PRO A 1163 -10.79 -37.36 -21.85
CA PRO A 1163 -10.62 -35.99 -21.39
C PRO A 1163 -10.30 -35.96 -19.88
N ARG A 1164 -9.49 -35.00 -19.45
CA ARG A 1164 -9.19 -34.69 -18.04
C ARG A 1164 -10.27 -33.83 -17.37
N ALA A 1165 -11.37 -33.57 -18.05
CA ALA A 1165 -12.46 -32.76 -17.51
C ALA A 1165 -13.18 -33.52 -16.39
N GLU A 1166 -13.46 -32.85 -15.27
CA GLU A 1166 -14.19 -33.41 -14.13
C GLU A 1166 -15.56 -33.99 -14.52
N LYS A 1167 -16.22 -33.37 -15.52
CA LYS A 1167 -17.51 -33.81 -16.06
C LYS A 1167 -17.44 -35.09 -16.91
N GLY A 1168 -16.25 -35.57 -17.27
CA GLY A 1168 -16.05 -36.76 -18.10
C GLY A 1168 -16.27 -36.58 -19.61
N TRP A 1169 -16.61 -35.37 -20.07
CA TRP A 1169 -16.84 -35.05 -21.49
C TRP A 1169 -16.42 -33.62 -21.84
N VAL A 1170 -16.18 -33.36 -23.13
CA VAL A 1170 -15.81 -32.03 -23.69
C VAL A 1170 -16.58 -31.78 -24.98
N MET A 1171 -16.89 -30.52 -25.29
CA MET A 1171 -17.51 -30.15 -26.57
C MET A 1171 -16.61 -30.56 -27.74
N ALA A 1172 -17.09 -31.41 -28.65
CA ALA A 1172 -16.34 -31.93 -29.79
C ALA A 1172 -15.73 -30.83 -30.70
N PRO A 1173 -16.41 -29.69 -31.00
CA PRO A 1173 -15.82 -28.61 -31.80
C PRO A 1173 -14.61 -27.95 -31.14
N ALA A 1174 -14.49 -27.99 -29.81
CA ALA A 1174 -13.34 -27.44 -29.08
C ALA A 1174 -12.10 -28.35 -29.14
N VAL A 1175 -12.20 -29.50 -29.82
CA VAL A 1175 -11.15 -30.52 -29.95
C VAL A 1175 -10.81 -30.69 -31.43
N PRO A 1176 -10.03 -29.78 -32.03
CA PRO A 1176 -9.69 -29.86 -33.46
C PRO A 1176 -8.72 -31.01 -33.78
N GLU A 1177 -7.84 -31.36 -32.83
CA GLU A 1177 -6.81 -32.40 -32.99
C GLU A 1177 -6.53 -33.15 -31.67
N LEU A 1178 -6.21 -34.45 -31.79
CA LEU A 1178 -5.90 -35.39 -30.70
C LEU A 1178 -4.68 -36.28 -31.00
N SER A 1179 -3.65 -35.74 -31.63
CA SER A 1179 -2.46 -36.48 -32.03
C SER A 1179 -1.61 -36.94 -30.84
N PHE A 1180 -1.11 -38.18 -30.89
CA PHE A 1180 -0.27 -38.79 -29.85
C PHE A 1180 0.80 -39.70 -30.46
N LEU A 1181 1.84 -39.99 -29.68
CA LEU A 1181 2.95 -40.88 -30.03
C LEU A 1181 2.86 -42.17 -29.21
N LEU A 1182 3.00 -43.32 -29.88
CA LEU A 1182 3.16 -44.63 -29.26
C LEU A 1182 4.63 -45.05 -29.41
N GLY A 1183 5.35 -45.10 -28.29
CA GLY A 1183 6.81 -45.26 -28.31
C GLY A 1183 7.27 -46.71 -28.44
N LEU A 1184 8.37 -46.94 -29.17
CA LEU A 1184 9.06 -48.25 -29.25
C LEU A 1184 8.14 -49.43 -29.62
N ALA A 1185 7.29 -49.28 -30.63
CA ALA A 1185 6.44 -50.36 -31.13
C ALA A 1185 7.23 -51.31 -32.05
N SER A 1186 7.17 -52.62 -31.79
CA SER A 1186 7.79 -53.66 -32.63
C SER A 1186 6.85 -54.10 -33.74
N ILE A 1187 7.18 -53.73 -34.98
CA ILE A 1187 6.29 -53.87 -36.15
C ILE A 1187 6.58 -55.20 -36.84
N ASN A 1188 5.52 -55.94 -37.17
CA ASN A 1188 5.64 -57.22 -37.86
C ASN A 1188 6.16 -56.98 -39.30
N PRO A 1189 7.22 -57.65 -39.76
CA PRO A 1189 7.68 -57.48 -41.13
C PRO A 1189 6.64 -58.05 -42.12
N PRO A 1190 6.39 -57.38 -43.27
CA PRO A 1190 5.43 -57.88 -44.25
C PRO A 1190 5.95 -59.17 -44.92
N GLY A 1191 5.16 -60.24 -44.89
CA GLY A 1191 5.40 -61.47 -45.66
C GLY A 1191 5.09 -61.31 -47.17
N VAL A 1192 5.09 -62.41 -47.92
CA VAL A 1192 4.83 -62.44 -49.39
C VAL A 1192 3.37 -62.08 -49.76
N GLY A 1193 2.50 -61.78 -48.76
CA GLY A 1193 1.08 -61.45 -48.92
C GLY A 1193 0.72 -59.97 -48.71
N THR A 1194 -0.48 -59.71 -48.18
CA THR A 1194 -1.06 -58.36 -47.96
C THR A 1194 -0.17 -57.50 -47.06
N LYS A 1195 0.23 -56.31 -47.55
CA LYS A 1195 1.11 -55.34 -46.83
C LYS A 1195 0.36 -54.30 -46.01
N THR A 1196 -0.96 -54.43 -45.89
CA THR A 1196 -1.83 -53.41 -45.30
C THR A 1196 -2.52 -53.94 -44.05
N ALA A 1197 -2.26 -53.30 -42.91
CA ALA A 1197 -2.98 -53.55 -41.66
C ALA A 1197 -4.22 -52.65 -41.57
N ILE A 1198 -5.32 -53.15 -41.02
CA ILE A 1198 -6.53 -52.36 -40.77
C ILE A 1198 -6.58 -51.98 -39.29
N VAL A 1199 -6.66 -50.68 -39.02
CA VAL A 1199 -6.84 -50.13 -37.67
C VAL A 1199 -8.25 -49.55 -37.56
N ARG A 1200 -8.98 -49.97 -36.52
CA ARG A 1200 -10.37 -49.53 -36.30
C ARG A 1200 -10.42 -48.48 -35.20
N SER A 1201 -11.32 -47.51 -35.34
CA SER A 1201 -11.54 -46.53 -34.28
C SER A 1201 -13.00 -46.12 -34.14
N ARG A 1202 -13.38 -45.71 -32.94
CA ARG A 1202 -14.73 -45.26 -32.60
C ARG A 1202 -14.69 -44.11 -31.60
N ALA A 1203 -15.65 -43.21 -31.69
CA ALA A 1203 -15.85 -42.13 -30.75
C ALA A 1203 -17.14 -42.33 -29.94
N ARG A 1204 -17.09 -42.03 -28.64
CA ARG A 1204 -18.23 -42.08 -27.73
C ARG A 1204 -18.65 -40.67 -27.35
N TYR A 1205 -19.94 -40.38 -27.47
CA TYR A 1205 -20.54 -39.10 -27.14
C TYR A 1205 -21.62 -39.24 -26.07
N CYS A 1206 -21.73 -38.25 -25.19
CA CYS A 1206 -22.83 -38.15 -24.24
C CYS A 1206 -24.06 -37.54 -24.95
N ARG A 1207 -25.24 -38.18 -24.79
CA ARG A 1207 -26.50 -37.72 -25.40
C ARG A 1207 -27.16 -36.61 -24.59
N ASN A 1208 -27.19 -36.73 -23.26
CA ASN A 1208 -27.77 -35.75 -22.35
C ASN A 1208 -26.84 -35.52 -21.15
N PRO A 1209 -26.32 -34.29 -20.96
CA PRO A 1209 -25.40 -33.97 -19.85
C PRO A 1209 -26.06 -34.00 -18.47
N ALA A 1210 -27.40 -34.05 -18.38
CA ALA A 1210 -28.15 -34.08 -17.12
C ALA A 1210 -28.41 -35.50 -16.57
N LEU A 1211 -28.05 -36.55 -17.31
CA LEU A 1211 -28.25 -37.94 -16.92
C LEU A 1211 -26.90 -38.63 -16.66
N ASP A 1212 -26.88 -39.64 -15.80
CA ASP A 1212 -25.67 -40.42 -15.49
C ASP A 1212 -25.09 -41.10 -16.74
N LEU A 1213 -23.77 -41.33 -16.72
CA LEU A 1213 -23.00 -41.92 -17.83
C LEU A 1213 -23.17 -43.45 -17.91
N VAL A 1214 -24.42 -43.90 -18.09
CA VAL A 1214 -24.79 -45.31 -18.29
C VAL A 1214 -25.06 -45.56 -19.79
N ASP A 1215 -24.89 -46.80 -20.26
CA ASP A 1215 -25.05 -47.20 -21.68
C ASP A 1215 -26.23 -46.56 -22.47
N PRO A 1216 -27.45 -46.36 -21.93
CA PRO A 1216 -28.54 -45.70 -22.68
C PRO A 1216 -28.26 -44.22 -23.02
N ASN A 1217 -27.39 -43.54 -22.25
CA ASN A 1217 -27.01 -42.14 -22.43
C ASN A 1217 -25.75 -41.96 -23.31
N VAL A 1218 -25.18 -43.05 -23.83
CA VAL A 1218 -23.95 -43.04 -24.64
C VAL A 1218 -24.27 -43.33 -26.11
N MET A 1219 -23.79 -42.48 -27.01
CA MET A 1219 -23.81 -42.70 -28.45
C MET A 1219 -22.43 -43.11 -28.94
N ILE A 1220 -22.33 -44.25 -29.64
CA ILE A 1220 -21.07 -44.75 -30.22
C ILE A 1220 -21.10 -44.53 -31.73
N VAL A 1221 -20.10 -43.83 -32.26
CA VAL A 1221 -19.94 -43.56 -33.69
C VAL A 1221 -18.66 -44.24 -34.16
N GLN A 1222 -18.78 -45.09 -35.18
CA GLN A 1222 -17.62 -45.71 -35.84
C GLN A 1222 -16.99 -44.72 -36.82
N ASN A 1223 -15.68 -44.55 -36.73
CA ASN A 1223 -14.90 -43.80 -37.71
C ASN A 1223 -14.58 -44.70 -38.91
N PRO A 1224 -14.19 -44.13 -40.08
CA PRO A 1224 -13.74 -44.93 -41.21
C PRO A 1224 -12.52 -45.79 -40.84
N ASP A 1225 -12.51 -47.04 -41.29
CA ASP A 1225 -11.39 -47.97 -41.12
C ASP A 1225 -10.11 -47.41 -41.76
N LEU A 1226 -9.00 -47.48 -41.02
CA LEU A 1226 -7.72 -46.95 -41.45
C LEU A 1226 -6.84 -48.08 -42.00
N SER A 1227 -6.55 -48.04 -43.29
CA SER A 1227 -5.55 -48.92 -43.91
C SER A 1227 -4.14 -48.33 -43.74
N VAL A 1228 -3.25 -49.07 -43.08
CA VAL A 1228 -1.85 -48.71 -42.85
C VAL A 1228 -0.96 -49.60 -43.70
N GLU A 1229 -0.23 -49.01 -44.65
CA GLU A 1229 0.70 -49.74 -45.50
C GLU A 1229 2.09 -49.85 -44.84
N VAL A 1230 2.62 -51.07 -44.75
CA VAL A 1230 3.97 -51.31 -44.21
C VAL A 1230 4.92 -51.58 -45.37
N VAL A 1231 5.91 -50.70 -45.53
CA VAL A 1231 6.89 -50.75 -46.62
C VAL A 1231 8.27 -51.01 -46.05
N ARG A 1232 8.92 -52.06 -46.54
CA ARG A 1232 10.30 -52.38 -46.21
C ARG A 1232 11.20 -51.65 -47.18
N HIS A 1233 12.12 -50.82 -46.67
CA HIS A 1233 13.05 -50.05 -47.48
C HIS A 1233 14.31 -50.84 -47.84
#